data_AF-A0A3B6DBI9-F1
#
_entry.id   AF-A0A3B6DBI9-F1
#
_cell.length_a   1.000
_cell.length_b   1.000
_cell.length_c   1.000
_cell.angle_alpha   90.00
_cell.angle_beta   90.00
_cell.angle_gamma   90.00
#
_symmetry.space_group_name_H-M   'P 1'
#
loop_
_entity.id
_entity.type
_entity.pdbx_description
1 polymer ?
#
loop_
_entity_poly.entity_id
_entity_poly.type
_entity_poly.pdbx_seq_one_letter_code
_entity_poly.pdbx_strand_id
1 'polypeptide(L)'
;MIIIEVCALVIVSFGNLQIPAAVVRVILALSGLILLQHGGSEPAYDELLDGQKNIGATLKLFYGMVLVQGILYAVACMFEFFSFIPRRSLIRGGGFKGQWGMKSVNMYYAYASEKCMQGGVLAPKKINLSTFAMDSVNSDSSKNQLAGIRMMHNFLQSQPTKAQLLSKLATSTKTMARIIRMLDWTSPKDTAIRLYAAKVTAELAKNLRAGTIPGTMQLVSALLDADRRLERGNPLLDTDDEHERRQDPVLNTEDSREVADNQFQTQGQLRDTDILLETESRSTQEVGMNKQNSCVLRCWQHISEFWSIPKEQLRTDHDLLPALAMSIIESLAGVDQDNCVEISKAADLVPKIIRFTICRSDTMNTKAQQEILLKSSLKVLQRLTSIGGETGITLRYKISKHPFLLSNLSGILGDDKSSQISRKLVAGILRNIAVDEKTRQEIGRFQMIITKLMQAFLYSEGTMSTNDDHLSRKVAGQALAMLTIQSAQNCLVILKEPWFMKELKILIHDKRYIYVAASLLRNLCLHARSELRESDLKELSHTLREVLERILDADGAELEILIGLSSQICKVIPEDFTRELDAGQIKQRFAKRLVDTLKANMKPSAHCPGIRRAVLEQVIHLMEYNSRYADCFNAFGMTDALSMVEQTPSKAENYRLFLGDEGFMEYSMPLSDLVARAKELMGCD
;
A
#
# COMPACT_ATOMS: atom_id res chain seq x y z
N MET A 1 -46.92 53.29 -4.88
CA MET A 1 -47.10 51.92 -4.36
C MET A 1 -45.99 51.00 -4.85
N ILE A 2 -45.96 50.63 -6.13
CA ILE A 2 -45.02 49.64 -6.71
C ILE A 2 -43.56 49.78 -6.26
N ILE A 3 -42.98 50.99 -6.23
CA ILE A 3 -41.58 51.20 -5.78
C ILE A 3 -41.38 50.82 -4.30
N ILE A 4 -42.36 51.11 -3.45
CA ILE A 4 -42.32 50.76 -2.01
C ILE A 4 -42.50 49.26 -1.83
N GLU A 5 -43.37 48.62 -2.63
CA GLU A 5 -43.55 47.16 -2.62
C GLU A 5 -42.31 46.42 -3.13
N VAL A 6 -41.65 46.93 -4.18
CA VAL A 6 -40.35 46.39 -4.67
C VAL A 6 -39.25 46.61 -3.62
N CYS A 7 -39.19 47.78 -2.97
CA CYS A 7 -38.23 48.00 -1.88
C CYS A 7 -38.52 47.09 -0.67
N ALA A 8 -39.80 46.86 -0.32
CA ALA A 8 -40.19 45.92 0.73
C ALA A 8 -39.82 44.48 0.37
N LEU A 9 -40.03 44.06 -0.89
CA LEU A 9 -39.56 42.76 -1.39
C LEU A 9 -38.03 42.65 -1.29
N VAL A 10 -37.29 43.71 -1.67
CA VAL A 10 -35.82 43.76 -1.59
C VAL A 10 -35.29 43.88 -0.16
N ILE A 11 -36.12 44.24 0.82
CA ILE A 11 -35.77 44.19 2.25
C ILE A 11 -36.08 42.79 2.82
N VAL A 12 -37.27 42.24 2.54
CA VAL A 12 -37.75 40.95 3.06
C VAL A 12 -37.02 39.76 2.44
N SER A 13 -36.69 39.79 1.15
CA SER A 13 -35.98 38.68 0.47
C SER A 13 -34.49 38.59 0.76
N PHE A 14 -33.86 39.63 1.34
CA PHE A 14 -32.40 39.73 1.43
C PHE A 14 -31.84 39.73 2.85
N GLY A 15 -32.63 40.05 3.89
CA GLY A 15 -32.24 39.93 5.30
C GLY A 15 -31.03 40.78 5.75
N ASN A 16 -30.53 41.66 4.88
CA ASN A 16 -29.35 42.49 5.10
C ASN A 16 -29.55 43.86 4.42
N LEU A 17 -29.42 44.95 5.18
CA LEU A 17 -29.71 46.32 4.74
C LEU A 17 -28.69 46.89 3.73
N GLN A 18 -27.56 46.21 3.50
CA GLN A 18 -26.50 46.67 2.58
C GLN A 18 -26.98 46.81 1.13
N ILE A 19 -27.80 45.88 0.63
CA ILE A 19 -28.33 45.92 -0.75
C ILE A 19 -29.36 47.06 -0.92
N PRO A 20 -30.39 47.20 -0.07
CA PRO A 20 -31.25 48.39 -0.06
C PRO A 20 -30.47 49.71 0.00
N ALA A 21 -29.46 49.82 0.86
CA ALA A 21 -28.63 51.03 0.98
C ALA A 21 -27.83 51.33 -0.30
N ALA A 22 -27.33 50.31 -0.98
CA ALA A 22 -26.66 50.45 -2.28
C ALA A 22 -27.62 50.96 -3.36
N VAL A 23 -28.82 50.37 -3.44
CA VAL A 23 -29.87 50.74 -4.40
C VAL A 23 -30.33 52.18 -4.17
N VAL A 24 -30.55 52.60 -2.92
CA VAL A 24 -30.91 54.00 -2.59
C VAL A 24 -29.82 54.98 -3.03
N ARG A 25 -28.53 54.67 -2.84
CA ARG A 25 -27.42 55.52 -3.32
C ARG A 25 -27.41 55.65 -4.85
N VAL A 26 -27.66 54.57 -5.58
CA VAL A 26 -27.76 54.59 -7.05
C VAL A 26 -28.97 55.42 -7.52
N ILE A 27 -30.13 55.25 -6.89
CA ILE A 27 -31.35 56.01 -7.21
C ILE A 27 -31.15 57.51 -6.94
N LEU A 28 -30.56 57.89 -5.80
CA LEU A 28 -30.28 59.30 -5.46
C LEU A 28 -29.25 59.94 -6.39
N ALA A 29 -28.25 59.18 -6.85
CA ALA A 29 -27.28 59.67 -7.82
C ALA A 29 -27.90 59.85 -9.21
N LEU A 30 -28.74 58.89 -9.65
CA LEU A 30 -29.49 59.00 -10.90
C LEU A 30 -30.49 60.16 -10.87
N SER A 31 -31.26 60.34 -9.80
CA SER A 31 -32.22 61.44 -9.70
C SER A 31 -31.51 62.80 -9.67
N GLY A 32 -30.38 62.93 -8.97
CA GLY A 32 -29.53 64.11 -9.03
C GLY A 32 -29.01 64.41 -10.44
N LEU A 33 -28.56 63.39 -11.18
CA LEU A 33 -28.09 63.52 -12.56
C LEU A 33 -29.22 63.95 -13.52
N ILE A 34 -30.41 63.36 -13.38
CA ILE A 34 -31.60 63.66 -14.19
C ILE A 34 -32.11 65.09 -13.91
N LEU A 35 -32.10 65.52 -12.65
CA LEU A 35 -32.48 66.88 -12.26
C LEU A 35 -31.51 67.91 -12.85
N LEU A 36 -30.21 67.60 -12.88
CA LEU A 36 -29.17 68.38 -13.58
C LEU A 36 -29.26 68.37 -15.12
N GLN A 37 -30.09 67.50 -15.68
CA GLN A 37 -30.32 67.38 -17.12
C GLN A 37 -31.63 68.06 -17.53
N HIS A 38 -32.63 68.12 -16.64
CA HIS A 38 -33.92 68.80 -16.84
C HIS A 38 -33.96 70.23 -16.28
N GLY A 39 -33.09 70.60 -15.33
CA GLY A 39 -32.98 71.95 -14.78
C GLY A 39 -32.34 72.98 -15.73
N GLY A 40 -32.17 72.65 -17.02
CA GLY A 40 -31.57 73.49 -18.06
C GLY A 40 -32.56 74.42 -18.76
N SER A 41 -33.53 74.98 -18.03
CA SER A 41 -34.49 75.96 -18.54
C SER A 41 -34.30 77.28 -17.79
N GLU A 42 -33.63 78.24 -18.44
CA GLU A 42 -33.48 79.61 -17.93
C GLU A 42 -34.84 80.31 -17.76
N PRO A 43 -34.88 81.31 -16.90
CA PRO A 43 -35.23 82.66 -17.35
C PRO A 43 -34.00 83.57 -17.32
N ALA A 44 -33.89 84.43 -18.33
CA ALA A 44 -32.76 85.35 -18.49
C ALA A 44 -32.64 86.33 -17.30
N TYR A 45 -31.40 86.58 -16.86
CA TYR A 45 -30.77 87.91 -16.71
C TYR A 45 -29.25 87.72 -16.55
N ASP A 46 -28.47 88.78 -16.81
CA ASP A 46 -27.05 88.71 -17.18
C ASP A 46 -26.05 88.60 -16.00
N GLU A 47 -24.78 88.34 -16.34
CA GLU A 47 -23.57 88.72 -15.58
C GLU A 47 -23.11 87.88 -14.35
N LEU A 48 -22.82 86.57 -14.52
CA LEU A 48 -21.80 85.86 -13.68
C LEU A 48 -21.19 84.57 -14.31
N LEU A 49 -20.88 84.60 -15.60
CA LEU A 49 -20.96 83.42 -16.49
C LEU A 49 -19.69 82.53 -16.65
N ASP A 50 -18.90 82.32 -15.58
CA ASP A 50 -17.82 81.29 -15.58
C ASP A 50 -17.84 80.37 -14.35
N GLY A 51 -18.20 80.89 -13.17
CA GLY A 51 -18.34 80.08 -11.95
C GLY A 51 -19.50 79.07 -12.03
N GLN A 52 -20.65 79.48 -12.55
CA GLN A 52 -21.86 78.66 -12.59
C GLN A 52 -21.76 77.46 -13.55
N LYS A 53 -21.00 77.62 -14.65
CA LYS A 53 -20.69 76.56 -15.61
C LYS A 53 -19.80 75.48 -14.98
N ASN A 54 -18.77 75.90 -14.25
CA ASN A 54 -17.91 75.00 -13.50
C ASN A 54 -18.67 74.26 -12.39
N ILE A 55 -19.56 74.91 -11.64
CA ILE A 55 -20.40 74.25 -10.63
C ILE A 55 -21.27 73.15 -11.27
N GLY A 56 -21.94 73.41 -12.39
CA GLY A 56 -22.73 72.41 -13.10
C GLY A 56 -21.91 71.23 -13.62
N ALA A 57 -20.69 71.47 -14.12
CA ALA A 57 -19.78 70.42 -14.56
C ALA A 57 -19.23 69.59 -13.38
N THR A 58 -18.81 70.23 -12.30
CA THR A 58 -18.34 69.57 -11.06
C THR A 58 -19.45 68.75 -10.42
N LEU A 59 -20.69 69.23 -10.40
CA LEU A 59 -21.80 68.49 -9.80
C LEU A 59 -22.20 67.26 -10.66
N LYS A 60 -22.11 67.36 -12.00
CA LYS A 60 -22.24 66.20 -12.90
C LYS A 60 -21.12 65.17 -12.69
N LEU A 61 -19.87 65.61 -12.50
CA LEU A 61 -18.76 64.71 -12.14
C LEU A 61 -18.96 64.07 -10.76
N PHE A 62 -19.43 64.83 -9.77
CA PHE A 62 -19.71 64.32 -8.42
C PHE A 62 -20.80 63.25 -8.43
N TYR A 63 -21.97 63.54 -9.00
CA TYR A 63 -23.04 62.53 -9.11
C TYR A 63 -22.63 61.35 -10.01
N GLY A 64 -21.82 61.58 -11.05
CA GLY A 64 -21.22 60.51 -11.86
C GLY A 64 -20.31 59.58 -11.04
N MET A 65 -19.41 60.12 -10.20
CA MET A 65 -18.56 59.34 -9.31
C MET A 65 -19.38 58.59 -8.25
N VAL A 66 -20.36 59.24 -7.62
CA VAL A 66 -21.25 58.61 -6.62
C VAL A 66 -22.10 57.50 -7.27
N LEU A 67 -22.54 57.69 -8.52
CA LEU A 67 -23.25 56.67 -9.30
C LEU A 67 -22.34 55.46 -9.59
N VAL A 68 -21.12 55.68 -10.09
CA VAL A 68 -20.15 54.60 -10.34
C VAL A 68 -19.80 53.87 -9.05
N GLN A 69 -19.55 54.59 -7.95
CA GLN A 69 -19.29 54.01 -6.63
C GLN A 69 -20.50 53.22 -6.12
N GLY A 70 -21.72 53.73 -6.29
CA GLY A 70 -22.96 53.06 -5.92
C GLY A 70 -23.20 51.77 -6.70
N ILE A 71 -22.94 51.79 -8.02
CA ILE A 71 -23.02 50.61 -8.90
C ILE A 71 -21.97 49.59 -8.49
N LEU A 72 -20.70 49.98 -8.30
CA LEU A 72 -19.63 49.09 -7.86
C LEU A 72 -19.93 48.46 -6.49
N TYR A 73 -20.51 49.23 -5.56
CA TYR A 73 -20.91 48.73 -4.25
C TYR A 73 -22.11 47.76 -4.34
N ALA A 74 -23.12 48.08 -5.16
CA ALA A 74 -24.24 47.16 -5.42
C ALA A 74 -23.77 45.84 -6.06
N VAL A 75 -22.85 45.92 -7.04
CA VAL A 75 -22.21 44.75 -7.66
C VAL A 75 -21.41 43.94 -6.64
N ALA A 76 -20.67 44.59 -5.74
CA ALA A 76 -19.95 43.90 -4.66
C ALA A 76 -20.89 43.16 -3.70
N CYS A 77 -21.99 43.79 -3.25
CA CYS A 77 -23.00 43.14 -2.40
C CYS A 77 -23.67 41.96 -3.11
N MET A 78 -23.94 42.06 -4.42
CA MET A 78 -24.47 40.95 -5.21
C MET A 78 -23.47 39.79 -5.31
N PHE A 79 -22.18 40.05 -5.55
CA PHE A 79 -21.15 39.01 -5.51
C PHE A 79 -20.99 38.36 -4.13
N GLU A 80 -21.10 39.12 -3.05
CA GLU A 80 -21.04 38.60 -1.69
C GLU A 80 -22.22 37.65 -1.41
N PHE A 81 -23.45 38.08 -1.75
CA PHE A 81 -24.65 37.25 -1.63
C PHE A 81 -24.52 35.97 -2.46
N PHE A 82 -24.23 36.07 -3.76
CA PHE A 82 -24.07 34.91 -4.63
C PHE A 82 -22.82 34.07 -4.35
N SER A 83 -21.95 34.46 -3.41
CA SER A 83 -20.75 33.69 -3.05
C SER A 83 -21.05 32.28 -2.50
N PHE A 84 -22.30 31.98 -2.09
CA PHE A 84 -22.70 30.61 -1.75
C PHE A 84 -22.63 29.65 -2.95
N ILE A 85 -22.85 30.12 -4.17
CA ILE A 85 -22.84 29.31 -5.40
C ILE A 85 -21.44 28.74 -5.68
N PRO A 86 -20.38 29.56 -5.82
CA PRO A 86 -19.03 29.02 -6.04
C PRO A 86 -18.48 28.30 -4.79
N ARG A 87 -18.93 28.61 -3.57
CA ARG A 87 -18.63 27.80 -2.37
C ARG A 87 -19.21 26.39 -2.49
N ARG A 88 -20.50 26.23 -2.79
CA ARG A 88 -21.14 24.90 -2.98
C ARG A 88 -20.57 24.14 -4.18
N SER A 89 -20.28 24.84 -5.27
CA SER A 89 -19.58 24.27 -6.44
C SER A 89 -18.21 23.71 -6.04
N LEU A 90 -17.40 24.48 -5.29
CA LEU A 90 -16.10 24.02 -4.80
C LEU A 90 -16.21 22.84 -3.82
N ILE A 91 -17.23 22.80 -2.97
CA ILE A 91 -17.49 21.67 -2.07
C ILE A 91 -17.70 20.38 -2.87
N ARG A 92 -18.48 20.43 -3.95
CA ARG A 92 -18.76 19.27 -4.82
C ARG A 92 -17.58 18.90 -5.69
N GLY A 93 -17.03 19.84 -6.45
CA GLY A 93 -15.89 19.62 -7.35
C GLY A 93 -14.61 19.22 -6.61
N GLY A 94 -14.43 19.67 -5.37
CA GLY A 94 -13.34 19.26 -4.48
C GLY A 94 -13.64 18.04 -3.61
N GLY A 95 -14.78 17.35 -3.80
CA GLY A 95 -15.13 16.13 -3.05
C GLY A 95 -15.28 16.32 -1.54
N PHE A 96 -15.52 17.55 -1.07
CA PHE A 96 -15.65 17.86 0.35
C PHE A 96 -17.02 17.40 0.88
N LYS A 97 -17.03 16.66 1.99
CA LYS A 97 -18.24 16.05 2.57
C LYS A 97 -18.58 16.66 3.93
N GLY A 98 -19.85 16.59 4.33
CA GLY A 98 -20.34 16.97 5.65
C GLY A 98 -20.09 18.43 6.06
N GLN A 99 -20.24 18.70 7.36
CA GLN A 99 -20.08 20.06 7.91
C GLN A 99 -18.62 20.54 7.87
N TRP A 100 -17.64 19.66 8.02
CA TRP A 100 -16.22 20.05 8.00
C TRP A 100 -15.79 20.57 6.62
N GLY A 101 -16.33 20.01 5.53
CA GLY A 101 -16.06 20.46 4.17
C GLY A 101 -16.52 21.91 3.96
N MET A 102 -17.75 22.22 4.37
CA MET A 102 -18.30 23.58 4.36
C MET A 102 -17.45 24.55 5.18
N LYS A 103 -17.06 24.15 6.40
CA LYS A 103 -16.22 24.95 7.31
C LYS A 103 -14.85 25.26 6.70
N SER A 104 -14.23 24.28 6.05
CA SER A 104 -12.90 24.40 5.42
C SER A 104 -12.93 25.29 4.18
N VAL A 105 -13.98 25.16 3.35
CA VAL A 105 -14.21 26.06 2.22
C VAL A 105 -14.49 27.49 2.68
N ASN A 106 -15.29 27.70 3.74
CA ASN A 106 -15.50 29.03 4.30
C ASN A 106 -14.20 29.68 4.82
N MET A 107 -13.30 28.90 5.43
CA MET A 107 -11.96 29.38 5.81
C MET A 107 -11.10 29.75 4.60
N TYR A 108 -11.14 28.94 3.53
CA TYR A 108 -10.44 29.27 2.28
C TYR A 108 -10.93 30.58 1.67
N TYR A 109 -12.24 30.83 1.64
CA TYR A 109 -12.81 32.08 1.13
C TYR A 109 -12.42 33.29 1.99
N ALA A 110 -12.36 33.13 3.32
CA ALA A 110 -11.87 34.18 4.22
C ALA A 110 -10.39 34.50 3.96
N TYR A 111 -9.53 33.47 3.89
CA TYR A 111 -8.10 33.62 3.53
C TYR A 111 -7.91 34.25 2.14
N ALA A 112 -8.70 33.82 1.15
CA ALA A 112 -8.63 34.39 -0.20
C ALA A 112 -9.04 35.87 -0.20
N SER A 113 -10.09 36.24 0.55
CA SER A 113 -10.50 37.63 0.72
C SER A 113 -9.41 38.47 1.40
N GLU A 114 -8.87 38.00 2.53
CA GLU A 114 -7.78 38.67 3.25
C GLU A 114 -6.55 38.88 2.36
N LYS A 115 -6.12 37.83 1.62
CA LYS A 115 -5.02 37.95 0.65
C LYS A 115 -5.36 38.89 -0.51
N CYS A 116 -6.61 38.91 -0.99
CA CYS A 116 -7.07 39.88 -1.99
C CYS A 116 -7.00 41.33 -1.46
N MET A 117 -7.30 41.59 -0.19
CA MET A 117 -7.20 42.92 0.43
C MET A 117 -5.75 43.34 0.70
N GLN A 118 -4.86 42.42 1.09
CA GLN A 118 -3.46 42.69 1.50
C GLN A 118 -2.47 43.12 0.38
N GLY A 119 -2.93 43.45 -0.83
CA GLY A 119 -1.99 43.86 -1.89
C GLY A 119 -2.66 44.38 -3.15
N GLY A 120 -1.91 45.08 -4.00
CA GLY A 120 -2.44 45.80 -5.16
C GLY A 120 -3.33 44.97 -6.10
N VAL A 121 -4.35 45.64 -6.65
CA VAL A 121 -5.43 45.07 -7.47
C VAL A 121 -4.94 44.27 -8.69
N LEU A 122 -3.75 44.57 -9.19
CA LEU A 122 -3.17 43.98 -10.41
C LEU A 122 -2.04 42.95 -10.14
N ALA A 123 -1.68 42.69 -8.88
CA ALA A 123 -0.64 41.72 -8.57
C ALA A 123 -1.17 40.27 -8.72
N PRO A 124 -0.53 39.38 -9.51
CA PRO A 124 -0.97 38.00 -9.66
C PRO A 124 -0.71 37.18 -8.38
N LYS A 125 -1.67 37.22 -7.46
CA LYS A 125 -1.62 36.47 -6.20
C LYS A 125 -1.86 34.99 -6.48
N LYS A 126 -0.89 34.13 -6.11
CA LYS A 126 -0.98 32.66 -6.25
C LYS A 126 -1.94 32.02 -5.23
N ILE A 127 -3.17 32.53 -5.12
CA ILE A 127 -4.21 32.00 -4.24
C ILE A 127 -4.71 30.69 -4.85
N ASN A 128 -4.37 29.57 -4.21
CA ASN A 128 -4.89 28.27 -4.60
C ASN A 128 -5.13 27.40 -3.37
N LEU A 129 -5.95 26.37 -3.55
CA LEU A 129 -6.42 25.54 -2.44
C LEU A 129 -5.29 24.71 -1.80
N SER A 130 -4.24 24.36 -2.56
CA SER A 130 -3.05 23.68 -2.02
C SER A 130 -2.22 24.59 -1.13
N THR A 131 -1.93 25.83 -1.56
CA THR A 131 -1.14 26.77 -0.73
C THR A 131 -1.91 27.15 0.53
N PHE A 132 -3.23 27.36 0.45
CA PHE A 132 -4.05 27.55 1.64
C PHE A 132 -3.95 26.36 2.62
N ALA A 133 -4.01 25.12 2.13
CA ALA A 133 -3.88 23.94 2.99
C ALA A 133 -2.48 23.84 3.63
N MET A 134 -1.42 24.16 2.88
CA MET A 134 -0.03 24.20 3.38
C MET A 134 0.18 25.30 4.44
N ASP A 135 -0.33 26.51 4.20
CA ASP A 135 -0.30 27.61 5.16
C ASP A 135 -1.11 27.26 6.42
N SER A 136 -2.27 26.62 6.27
CA SER A 136 -3.12 26.19 7.38
C SER A 136 -2.47 25.12 8.26
N VAL A 137 -1.72 24.17 7.67
CA VAL A 137 -0.90 23.17 8.39
C VAL A 137 0.29 23.82 9.12
N ASN A 138 0.85 24.89 8.55
CA ASN A 138 1.96 25.65 9.14
C ASN A 138 1.52 26.70 10.17
N SER A 139 0.22 27.01 10.28
CA SER A 139 -0.37 27.87 11.31
C SER A 139 -0.20 27.23 12.71
N ASP A 140 -0.31 28.03 13.77
CA ASP A 140 -0.32 27.55 15.16
C ASP A 140 -1.74 27.26 15.70
N SER A 141 -2.78 27.59 14.92
CA SER A 141 -4.18 27.28 15.25
C SER A 141 -4.51 25.83 14.94
N SER A 142 -4.78 25.01 15.97
CA SER A 142 -5.26 23.61 15.85
C SER A 142 -6.49 23.49 14.92
N LYS A 143 -7.39 24.48 14.95
CA LYS A 143 -8.55 24.58 14.04
C LYS A 143 -8.14 24.71 12.56
N ASN A 144 -7.10 25.48 12.27
CA ASN A 144 -6.56 25.65 10.91
C ASN A 144 -5.76 24.42 10.49
N GLN A 145 -4.90 23.89 11.36
CA GLN A 145 -4.10 22.69 11.14
C GLN A 145 -5.00 21.50 10.77
N LEU A 146 -6.08 21.28 11.53
CA LEU A 146 -7.06 20.21 11.25
C LEU A 146 -7.80 20.41 9.92
N ALA A 147 -8.15 21.64 9.54
CA ALA A 147 -8.76 21.93 8.25
C ALA A 147 -7.76 21.66 7.10
N GLY A 148 -6.53 22.20 7.21
CA GLY A 148 -5.47 22.02 6.22
C GLY A 148 -5.11 20.56 5.97
N ILE A 149 -4.89 19.77 7.04
CA ILE A 149 -4.52 18.36 6.89
C ILE A 149 -5.67 17.50 6.33
N ARG A 150 -6.94 17.80 6.67
CA ARG A 150 -8.11 17.14 6.06
C ARG A 150 -8.25 17.49 4.58
N MET A 151 -7.98 18.74 4.21
CA MET A 151 -7.97 19.17 2.80
C MET A 151 -6.87 18.46 2.01
N MET A 152 -5.64 18.37 2.56
CA MET A 152 -4.56 17.58 1.96
C MET A 152 -4.95 16.12 1.77
N HIS A 153 -5.52 15.48 2.81
CA HIS A 153 -5.97 14.10 2.70
C HIS A 153 -6.99 13.89 1.58
N ASN A 154 -7.93 14.83 1.39
CA ASN A 154 -8.89 14.80 0.30
C ASN A 154 -8.21 14.92 -1.08
N PHE A 155 -7.30 15.88 -1.25
CA PHE A 155 -6.56 16.05 -2.51
C PHE A 155 -5.75 14.81 -2.92
N LEU A 156 -5.30 14.00 -1.95
CA LEU A 156 -4.59 12.75 -2.20
C LEU A 156 -5.50 11.59 -2.65
N GLN A 157 -6.83 11.72 -2.53
CA GLN A 157 -7.79 10.70 -3.02
C GLN A 157 -8.06 10.78 -4.52
N SER A 158 -7.78 11.91 -5.18
CA SER A 158 -8.04 12.12 -6.61
C SER A 158 -6.73 12.35 -7.37
N GLN A 159 -6.51 11.61 -8.45
CA GLN A 159 -5.24 11.59 -9.20
C GLN A 159 -4.74 12.98 -9.66
N PRO A 160 -5.55 13.85 -10.32
CA PRO A 160 -5.07 15.17 -10.76
C PRO A 160 -4.68 16.08 -9.59
N THR A 161 -5.43 16.08 -8.49
CA THR A 161 -5.10 16.88 -7.30
C THR A 161 -3.93 16.30 -6.51
N LYS A 162 -3.76 14.97 -6.51
CA LYS A 162 -2.65 14.26 -5.88
C LYS A 162 -1.32 14.66 -6.51
N ALA A 163 -1.18 14.56 -7.82
CA ALA A 163 0.05 14.93 -8.52
C ALA A 163 0.43 16.41 -8.29
N GLN A 164 -0.56 17.31 -8.30
CA GLN A 164 -0.34 18.74 -8.03
C GLN A 164 0.04 19.04 -6.57
N LEU A 165 -0.51 18.30 -5.60
CA LEU A 165 -0.13 18.47 -4.20
C LEU A 165 1.26 17.90 -3.91
N LEU A 166 1.58 16.72 -4.46
CA LEU A 166 2.88 16.07 -4.28
C LEU A 166 4.03 16.94 -4.81
N SER A 167 3.89 17.53 -6.00
CA SER A 167 4.93 18.42 -6.56
C SER A 167 5.13 19.70 -5.73
N LYS A 168 4.06 20.26 -5.15
CA LYS A 168 4.15 21.41 -4.22
C LYS A 168 4.73 21.04 -2.85
N LEU A 169 4.44 19.84 -2.34
CA LEU A 169 5.00 19.39 -1.06
C LEU A 169 6.49 19.01 -1.19
N ALA A 170 6.90 18.45 -2.33
CA ALA A 170 8.30 18.18 -2.63
C ALA A 170 9.18 19.44 -2.61
N THR A 171 8.63 20.61 -2.98
CA THR A 171 9.33 21.90 -2.88
C THR A 171 9.19 22.59 -1.51
N SER A 172 8.45 22.03 -0.57
CA SER A 172 8.14 22.64 0.73
C SER A 172 8.54 21.76 1.92
N THR A 173 9.85 21.60 2.11
CA THR A 173 10.45 20.83 3.23
C THR A 173 9.91 21.26 4.60
N LYS A 174 9.63 22.57 4.81
CA LYS A 174 9.02 23.07 6.06
C LYS A 174 7.64 22.45 6.32
N THR A 175 6.77 22.43 5.31
CA THR A 175 5.42 21.85 5.45
C THR A 175 5.51 20.34 5.62
N MET A 176 6.38 19.67 4.87
CA MET A 176 6.60 18.22 4.96
C MET A 176 7.09 17.82 6.37
N ALA A 177 8.07 18.54 6.93
CA ALA A 177 8.54 18.33 8.29
C ALA A 177 7.47 18.63 9.36
N ARG A 178 6.61 19.64 9.15
CA ARG A 178 5.47 19.91 10.05
C ARG A 178 4.45 18.78 10.05
N ILE A 179 4.12 18.20 8.88
CA ILE A 179 3.22 17.04 8.76
C ILE A 179 3.80 15.82 9.48
N ILE A 180 5.09 15.51 9.31
CA ILE A 180 5.72 14.36 9.99
C ILE A 180 5.79 14.60 11.50
N ARG A 181 6.01 15.83 11.97
CA ARG A 181 5.95 16.16 13.41
C ARG A 181 4.54 16.04 14.00
N MET A 182 3.48 16.21 13.22
CA MET A 182 2.09 15.99 13.68
C MET A 182 1.79 14.53 14.04
N LEU A 183 2.65 13.57 13.65
CA LEU A 183 2.53 12.17 14.06
C LEU A 183 2.82 11.95 15.56
N ASP A 184 3.50 12.90 16.20
CA ASP A 184 3.85 12.86 17.64
C ASP A 184 2.82 13.55 18.54
N TRP A 185 1.76 14.12 17.96
CA TRP A 185 0.82 14.94 18.71
C TRP A 185 -0.16 14.06 19.50
N THR A 186 0.29 13.61 20.66
CA THR A 186 -0.38 12.67 21.58
C THR A 186 -1.47 13.31 22.44
N SER A 187 -1.59 14.64 22.45
CA SER A 187 -2.66 15.40 23.12
C SER A 187 -4.06 14.90 22.67
N PRO A 188 -5.01 14.65 23.60
CA PRO A 188 -6.36 14.20 23.25
C PRO A 188 -7.08 15.10 22.24
N LYS A 189 -6.82 16.41 22.30
CA LYS A 189 -7.40 17.43 21.40
C LYS A 189 -6.92 17.27 19.96
N ASP A 190 -5.71 16.74 19.78
CA ASP A 190 -5.03 16.65 18.49
C ASP A 190 -5.11 15.24 17.87
N THR A 191 -5.80 14.30 18.52
CA THR A 191 -6.07 12.93 18.03
C THR A 191 -6.55 12.91 16.57
N ALA A 192 -7.42 13.84 16.18
CA ALA A 192 -7.90 13.94 14.80
C ALA A 192 -6.79 14.44 13.85
N ILE A 193 -5.96 15.40 14.27
CA ILE A 193 -4.82 15.91 13.48
C ILE A 193 -3.82 14.78 13.28
N ARG A 194 -3.43 14.06 14.35
CA ARG A 194 -2.52 12.91 14.32
C ARG A 194 -2.99 11.83 13.33
N LEU A 195 -4.27 11.49 13.34
CA LEU A 195 -4.87 10.51 12.41
C LEU A 195 -4.79 10.99 10.94
N TYR A 196 -5.22 12.22 10.63
CA TYR A 196 -5.15 12.71 9.26
C TYR A 196 -3.70 12.94 8.80
N ALA A 197 -2.78 13.33 9.69
CA ALA A 197 -1.36 13.43 9.41
C ALA A 197 -0.76 12.05 9.07
N ALA A 198 -1.14 10.98 9.78
CA ALA A 198 -0.74 9.61 9.45
C ALA A 198 -1.27 9.18 8.08
N LYS A 199 -2.56 9.46 7.76
CA LYS A 199 -3.14 9.17 6.44
C LYS A 199 -2.46 9.93 5.30
N VAL A 200 -2.15 11.21 5.50
CA VAL A 200 -1.40 12.02 4.52
C VAL A 200 0.01 11.45 4.36
N THR A 201 0.70 11.15 5.47
CA THR A 201 2.07 10.61 5.44
C THR A 201 2.13 9.25 4.75
N ALA A 202 1.13 8.37 4.88
CA ALA A 202 1.07 7.10 4.16
C ALA A 202 1.05 7.25 2.62
N GLU A 203 0.48 8.33 2.10
CA GLU A 203 0.54 8.64 0.66
C GLU A 203 1.83 9.39 0.27
N LEU A 204 2.37 10.25 1.15
CA LEU A 204 3.67 10.91 0.94
C LEU A 204 4.84 9.91 0.94
N ALA A 205 4.78 8.91 1.82
CA ALA A 205 5.78 7.87 2.01
C ALA A 205 6.21 7.17 0.71
N LYS A 206 5.31 7.07 -0.26
CA LYS A 206 5.54 6.45 -1.58
C LYS A 206 6.53 7.22 -2.47
N ASN A 207 6.86 8.47 -2.11
CA ASN A 207 7.81 9.33 -2.82
C ASN A 207 8.79 10.06 -1.86
N LEU A 208 8.80 9.69 -0.58
CA LEU A 208 9.55 10.39 0.46
C LEU A 208 10.91 9.73 0.69
N ARG A 209 11.97 10.54 0.67
CA ARG A 209 13.28 10.18 1.22
C ARG A 209 13.31 10.53 2.70
N ALA A 210 13.20 9.52 3.57
CA ALA A 210 13.12 9.69 5.02
C ALA A 210 14.34 10.43 5.59
N GLY A 211 15.53 10.22 5.03
CA GLY A 211 16.76 10.92 5.42
C GLY A 211 16.70 12.45 5.25
N THR A 212 15.78 12.99 4.44
CA THR A 212 15.56 14.44 4.32
C THR A 212 14.97 15.08 5.58
N ILE A 213 14.30 14.29 6.44
CA ILE A 213 13.67 14.76 7.66
C ILE A 213 14.13 13.88 8.83
N PRO A 214 15.17 14.30 9.59
CA PRO A 214 15.68 13.56 10.74
C PRO A 214 14.57 13.20 11.75
N GLY A 215 14.65 11.99 12.30
CA GLY A 215 13.67 11.46 13.25
C GLY A 215 12.40 10.86 12.63
N THR A 216 12.22 10.88 11.30
CA THR A 216 11.02 10.32 10.64
C THR A 216 10.69 8.89 11.10
N MET A 217 11.68 7.99 11.19
CA MET A 217 11.45 6.61 11.65
C MET A 217 11.06 6.50 13.12
N GLN A 218 11.55 7.38 13.98
CA GLN A 218 11.16 7.43 15.40
C GLN A 218 9.69 7.85 15.54
N LEU A 219 9.29 8.88 14.79
CA LEU A 219 7.93 9.42 14.78
C LEU A 219 6.91 8.41 14.20
N VAL A 220 7.30 7.66 13.17
CA VAL A 220 6.48 6.55 12.65
C VAL A 220 6.45 5.36 13.63
N SER A 221 7.57 5.04 14.30
CA SER A 221 7.62 4.02 15.36
C SER A 221 6.71 4.36 16.54
N ALA A 222 6.57 5.63 16.92
CA ALA A 222 5.69 6.11 17.98
C ALA A 222 4.18 5.96 17.67
N LEU A 223 3.80 5.79 16.39
CA LEU A 223 2.41 5.46 16.01
C LEU A 223 2.04 4.00 16.31
N LEU A 224 3.02 3.09 16.35
CA LEU A 224 2.83 1.68 16.74
C LEU A 224 2.59 1.51 18.25
N ASP A 225 2.86 2.56 19.03
CA ASP A 225 2.76 2.59 20.48
C ASP A 225 1.44 3.18 21.01
N ALA A 226 0.53 3.57 20.11
CA ALA A 226 -0.78 4.12 20.47
C ALA A 226 -1.69 3.17 21.29
N ASP A 227 -1.31 1.89 21.41
CA ASP A 227 -2.03 0.82 22.12
C ASP A 227 -1.19 0.21 23.28
N ARG A 228 -0.19 0.95 23.80
CA ARG A 228 0.66 0.50 24.93
C ARG A 228 -0.10 0.51 26.27
N ARG A 229 -0.90 -0.53 26.54
CA ARG A 229 -1.44 -0.82 27.88
C ARG A 229 -1.13 -2.23 28.42
N LEU A 230 -0.33 -3.03 27.70
CA LEU A 230 0.00 -4.41 28.07
C LEU A 230 1.50 -4.72 27.86
N GLU A 231 2.36 -3.92 28.48
CA GLU A 231 3.69 -4.38 28.89
C GLU A 231 3.52 -5.02 30.27
N ARG A 232 3.30 -6.35 30.29
CA ARG A 232 3.30 -7.12 31.54
C ARG A 232 4.75 -7.26 31.97
N GLY A 233 5.10 -6.73 33.14
CA GLY A 233 6.41 -6.92 33.75
C GLY A 233 6.72 -8.40 33.96
N ASN A 234 7.99 -8.72 34.19
CA ASN A 234 8.35 -10.05 34.63
C ASN A 234 7.98 -10.14 36.11
N PRO A 235 7.08 -11.05 36.55
CA PRO A 235 6.67 -11.14 37.96
C PRO A 235 7.80 -11.42 38.96
N LEU A 236 8.99 -11.81 38.48
CA LEU A 236 10.20 -12.01 39.27
C LEU A 236 11.09 -10.76 39.37
N LEU A 237 10.76 -9.69 38.64
CA LEU A 237 11.47 -8.40 38.58
C LEU A 237 10.52 -7.21 38.84
N ASP A 238 9.23 -7.47 39.06
CA ASP A 238 8.29 -6.48 39.56
C ASP A 238 8.73 -6.11 40.97
N THR A 239 9.24 -4.88 41.13
CA THR A 239 9.40 -4.25 42.44
C THR A 239 8.02 -3.78 42.89
N ASP A 240 7.67 -4.00 44.16
CA ASP A 240 6.34 -3.68 44.71
C ASP A 240 5.95 -2.18 44.65
N ASP A 241 6.88 -1.32 44.20
CA ASP A 241 6.77 0.15 44.20
C ASP A 241 6.07 0.77 42.96
N GLU A 242 5.79 0.01 41.88
CA GLU A 242 5.13 0.54 40.65
C GLU A 242 3.61 0.29 40.64
N HIS A 243 2.91 0.79 41.66
CA HIS A 243 1.44 0.82 41.73
C HIS A 243 0.82 2.24 41.91
N GLU A 244 1.55 3.31 41.54
CA GLU A 244 1.00 4.67 41.46
C GLU A 244 1.24 5.39 40.11
N ARG A 245 0.86 4.77 38.98
CA ARG A 245 0.60 5.51 37.73
C ARG A 245 -0.90 5.65 37.43
N ARG A 246 -1.52 6.60 38.14
CA ARG A 246 -2.80 7.27 37.83
C ARG A 246 -3.86 6.37 37.19
N GLN A 247 -4.62 5.71 38.05
CA GLN A 247 -6.05 5.59 37.79
C GLN A 247 -6.65 7.00 37.93
N ASP A 248 -7.02 7.66 36.83
CA ASP A 248 -7.86 8.85 36.93
C ASP A 248 -9.26 8.40 37.39
N PRO A 249 -9.74 8.81 38.58
CA PRO A 249 -11.04 8.37 39.07
C PRO A 249 -12.15 9.02 38.22
N VAL A 250 -13.10 8.19 37.79
CA VAL A 250 -14.35 8.67 37.19
C VAL A 250 -15.16 9.37 38.29
N LEU A 251 -14.98 10.69 38.41
CA LEU A 251 -15.89 11.53 39.18
C LEU A 251 -17.20 11.67 38.41
N ASN A 252 -18.17 10.88 38.83
CA ASN A 252 -19.57 11.28 38.71
C ASN A 252 -19.83 12.49 39.63
N THR A 253 -20.93 13.17 39.28
CA THR A 253 -21.85 13.92 40.15
C THR A 253 -21.89 15.42 39.86
N GLU A 254 -23.02 15.77 39.23
CA GLU A 254 -23.75 17.04 39.35
C GLU A 254 -23.00 18.35 39.07
N ASP A 255 -23.31 18.93 37.90
CA ASP A 255 -24.09 20.18 37.97
C ASP A 255 -25.18 20.20 36.88
N SER A 256 -26.44 20.20 37.31
CA SER A 256 -27.64 20.17 36.46
C SER A 256 -28.55 21.33 36.80
N ARG A 257 -28.51 22.40 36.00
CA ARG A 257 -29.50 23.50 35.80
C ARG A 257 -28.78 24.54 34.92
N GLU A 258 -29.22 24.99 33.75
CA GLU A 258 -30.49 24.93 33.00
C GLU A 258 -30.17 25.08 31.48
N VAL A 259 -31.01 24.82 30.47
CA VAL A 259 -32.47 24.58 30.36
C VAL A 259 -32.71 23.31 29.50
N ALA A 260 -33.98 22.86 29.41
CA ALA A 260 -34.52 21.91 28.42
C ALA A 260 -34.35 22.38 26.94
N ASP A 261 -34.61 21.60 25.88
CA ASP A 261 -35.65 20.56 25.77
C ASP A 261 -35.45 19.57 24.57
N ASN A 262 -36.15 18.43 24.63
CA ASN A 262 -36.47 17.49 23.53
C ASN A 262 -35.36 16.69 22.81
N GLN A 263 -34.93 15.58 23.44
CA GLN A 263 -34.80 14.29 22.75
C GLN A 263 -35.33 13.16 23.64
N PHE A 264 -36.33 12.41 23.16
CA PHE A 264 -36.23 10.98 22.81
C PHE A 264 -37.62 10.32 22.79
N GLN A 265 -37.97 9.68 21.68
CA GLN A 265 -38.34 8.26 21.64
C GLN A 265 -38.45 7.79 20.19
N THR A 266 -37.55 6.89 19.78
CA THR A 266 -37.72 6.08 18.58
C THR A 266 -36.95 4.77 18.76
N GLN A 267 -37.59 3.77 19.32
CA GLN A 267 -37.18 2.38 19.15
C GLN A 267 -38.39 1.46 19.32
N GLY A 268 -38.47 0.45 18.46
CA GLY A 268 -39.64 -0.42 18.29
C GLY A 268 -40.24 -0.27 16.90
N GLN A 269 -40.40 -1.26 16.03
CA GLN A 269 -39.87 -2.63 15.82
C GLN A 269 -40.65 -3.14 14.59
N LEU A 270 -40.11 -4.12 13.84
CA LEU A 270 -40.64 -4.48 12.50
C LEU A 270 -41.77 -5.54 12.55
N ARG A 271 -42.68 -5.47 11.55
CA ARG A 271 -43.80 -6.41 11.22
C ARG A 271 -45.03 -6.30 12.15
N ASP A 272 -46.24 -6.12 11.64
CA ASP A 272 -46.95 -7.16 10.88
C ASP A 272 -47.82 -6.74 9.67
N THR A 273 -47.84 -7.69 8.74
CA THR A 273 -48.81 -8.21 7.75
C THR A 273 -50.27 -7.69 7.69
N ASP A 274 -50.76 -7.59 6.44
CA ASP A 274 -52.14 -7.81 5.89
C ASP A 274 -53.33 -6.80 5.99
N ILE A 275 -53.77 -6.39 4.79
CA ILE A 275 -55.15 -6.39 4.24
C ILE A 275 -56.22 -5.45 4.85
N LEU A 276 -56.73 -4.50 4.05
CA LEU A 276 -58.11 -4.42 3.48
C LEU A 276 -58.43 -3.01 2.94
N LEU A 277 -59.15 -3.00 1.82
CA LEU A 277 -59.78 -1.92 1.05
C LEU A 277 -60.68 -0.95 1.83
N GLU A 278 -60.89 0.24 1.23
CA GLU A 278 -62.15 1.03 1.06
C GLU A 278 -61.87 2.56 1.10
N THR A 279 -62.41 3.47 0.27
CA THR A 279 -63.18 3.37 -0.99
C THR A 279 -62.98 4.61 -1.88
N GLU A 280 -63.00 4.39 -3.19
CA GLU A 280 -63.24 5.26 -4.35
C GLU A 280 -63.94 6.65 -4.16
N SER A 281 -63.48 7.69 -4.89
CA SER A 281 -64.36 8.54 -5.75
C SER A 281 -63.64 9.59 -6.64
N ARG A 282 -63.61 9.31 -7.95
CA ARG A 282 -63.78 10.20 -9.12
C ARG A 282 -63.30 11.67 -9.12
N SER A 283 -62.34 11.93 -10.03
CA SER A 283 -62.42 12.85 -11.21
C SER A 283 -63.31 14.10 -11.15
N THR A 284 -62.91 15.28 -11.68
CA THR A 284 -62.28 15.48 -13.01
C THR A 284 -61.69 16.90 -13.15
N GLN A 285 -60.90 17.11 -14.23
CA GLN A 285 -60.76 18.36 -15.00
C GLN A 285 -59.54 19.27 -14.73
N GLU A 286 -58.44 18.95 -15.41
CA GLU A 286 -57.45 19.96 -15.83
C GLU A 286 -58.06 20.93 -16.86
N VAL A 287 -57.80 22.23 -16.73
CA VAL A 287 -57.73 23.14 -17.88
C VAL A 287 -56.56 24.12 -17.72
N GLY A 288 -55.49 23.89 -18.49
CA GLY A 288 -54.80 24.94 -19.24
C GLY A 288 -54.05 26.07 -18.49
N MET A 289 -52.90 25.75 -17.88
CA MET A 289 -51.66 26.57 -17.76
C MET A 289 -50.75 25.86 -16.73
N ASN A 290 -49.46 25.56 -16.94
CA ASN A 290 -48.49 26.05 -17.92
C ASN A 290 -47.40 24.98 -18.20
N LYS A 291 -47.18 24.59 -19.47
CA LYS A 291 -46.19 23.56 -19.87
C LYS A 291 -44.73 23.95 -19.54
N GLN A 292 -44.50 25.25 -19.32
CA GLN A 292 -43.24 25.87 -18.91
C GLN A 292 -42.79 25.45 -17.50
N ASN A 293 -43.72 25.11 -16.61
CA ASN A 293 -43.41 24.70 -15.23
C ASN A 293 -42.70 23.34 -15.15
N SER A 294 -42.83 22.46 -16.15
CA SER A 294 -42.12 21.16 -16.15
C SER A 294 -40.61 21.30 -16.28
N CYS A 295 -40.13 22.30 -17.05
CA CYS A 295 -38.72 22.62 -17.17
C CYS A 295 -38.20 23.31 -15.90
N VAL A 296 -38.98 24.24 -15.33
CA VAL A 296 -38.61 24.92 -14.08
C VAL A 296 -38.56 23.95 -12.90
N LEU A 297 -39.53 23.03 -12.77
CA LEU A 297 -39.54 22.04 -11.68
C LEU A 297 -38.40 21.03 -11.84
N ARG A 298 -38.10 20.58 -13.07
CA ARG A 298 -36.97 19.67 -13.35
C ARG A 298 -35.62 20.36 -13.17
N CYS A 299 -35.51 21.64 -13.53
CA CYS A 299 -34.36 22.47 -13.17
C CYS A 299 -34.27 22.62 -11.65
N TRP A 300 -35.37 22.87 -10.92
CA TRP A 300 -35.35 23.02 -9.47
C TRP A 300 -35.02 21.71 -8.75
N GLN A 301 -35.42 20.56 -9.29
CA GLN A 301 -34.98 19.23 -8.85
C GLN A 301 -33.48 19.05 -9.11
N HIS A 302 -32.99 19.27 -10.33
CA HIS A 302 -31.55 19.21 -10.58
C HIS A 302 -30.73 20.22 -9.77
N ILE A 303 -31.28 21.41 -9.49
CA ILE A 303 -30.66 22.48 -8.68
C ILE A 303 -30.66 22.09 -7.19
N SER A 304 -31.74 21.53 -6.66
CA SER A 304 -31.79 21.02 -5.28
C SER A 304 -30.90 19.79 -5.08
N GLU A 305 -30.85 18.89 -6.06
CA GLU A 305 -29.84 17.84 -6.18
C GLU A 305 -28.42 18.40 -6.39
N PHE A 306 -28.27 19.63 -6.91
CA PHE A 306 -27.01 20.39 -6.95
C PHE A 306 -26.69 21.12 -5.64
N TRP A 307 -27.64 21.20 -4.70
CA TRP A 307 -27.54 22.00 -3.49
C TRP A 307 -27.48 21.17 -2.19
N SER A 308 -27.81 19.88 -2.25
CA SER A 308 -27.60 18.94 -1.15
C SER A 308 -26.11 18.82 -0.77
N ILE A 309 -25.81 18.64 0.51
CA ILE A 309 -24.42 18.44 0.99
C ILE A 309 -24.11 16.93 0.89
N PRO A 310 -22.96 16.52 0.30
CA PRO A 310 -22.55 15.13 0.31
C PRO A 310 -22.46 14.60 1.74
N LYS A 311 -23.22 13.52 2.03
CA LYS A 311 -23.30 12.93 3.37
C LYS A 311 -21.89 12.53 3.87
N GLU A 312 -21.67 12.71 5.16
CA GLU A 312 -20.38 12.43 5.80
C GLU A 312 -20.09 10.93 5.76
N GLN A 313 -18.86 10.57 5.40
CA GLN A 313 -18.44 9.18 5.32
C GLN A 313 -17.95 8.77 6.70
N LEU A 314 -18.60 7.77 7.29
CA LEU A 314 -18.29 7.25 8.62
C LEU A 314 -16.82 6.79 8.69
N ARG A 315 -16.20 6.85 9.87
CA ARG A 315 -14.86 6.30 10.08
C ARG A 315 -14.84 4.83 9.65
N THR A 316 -13.90 4.49 8.77
CA THR A 316 -13.68 3.12 8.29
C THR A 316 -12.74 2.39 9.24
N ASP A 317 -12.85 1.07 9.35
CA ASP A 317 -11.96 0.24 10.21
C ASP A 317 -10.46 0.31 9.84
N HIS A 318 -10.13 0.92 8.70
CA HIS A 318 -8.77 1.22 8.26
C HIS A 318 -8.11 2.42 8.97
N ASP A 319 -8.82 3.11 9.88
CA ASP A 319 -8.34 4.32 10.58
C ASP A 319 -7.43 4.04 11.80
N LEU A 320 -6.87 2.83 11.90
CA LEU A 320 -5.98 2.42 13.00
C LEU A 320 -4.57 3.02 12.81
N LEU A 321 -4.09 3.81 13.80
CA LEU A 321 -2.76 4.42 13.76
C LEU A 321 -1.62 3.40 13.53
N PRO A 322 -1.59 2.21 14.17
CA PRO A 322 -0.53 1.24 13.89
C PRO A 322 -0.60 0.65 12.47
N ALA A 323 -1.80 0.49 11.89
CA ALA A 323 -1.95 0.04 10.51
C ALA A 323 -1.45 1.09 9.51
N LEU A 324 -1.71 2.38 9.77
CA LEU A 324 -1.17 3.49 8.98
C LEU A 324 0.35 3.58 9.12
N ALA A 325 0.90 3.40 10.32
CA ALA A 325 2.34 3.34 10.56
C ALA A 325 3.01 2.21 9.77
N MET A 326 2.41 1.01 9.81
CA MET A 326 2.86 -0.14 9.01
C MET A 326 2.81 0.16 7.50
N SER A 327 1.75 0.81 6.99
CA SER A 327 1.65 1.23 5.59
C SER A 327 2.70 2.29 5.20
N ILE A 328 3.06 3.20 6.11
CA ILE A 328 4.17 4.15 5.92
C ILE A 328 5.50 3.40 5.79
N ILE A 329 5.79 2.44 6.68
CA ILE A 329 7.03 1.65 6.66
C ILE A 329 7.13 0.80 5.39
N GLU A 330 6.04 0.12 5.01
CA GLU A 330 5.93 -0.65 3.76
C GLU A 330 6.23 0.22 2.53
N SER A 331 5.68 1.45 2.51
CA SER A 331 5.88 2.40 1.42
C SER A 331 7.30 2.96 1.37
N LEU A 332 7.89 3.33 2.52
CA LEU A 332 9.26 3.89 2.59
C LEU A 332 10.30 2.84 2.19
N ALA A 333 10.14 1.59 2.63
CA ALA A 333 10.92 0.45 2.15
C ALA A 333 10.71 0.13 0.65
N GLY A 334 9.77 0.81 -0.01
CA GLY A 334 9.49 0.73 -1.44
C GLY A 334 10.30 1.69 -2.30
N VAL A 335 10.83 2.80 -1.74
CA VAL A 335 11.35 3.95 -2.51
C VAL A 335 12.82 3.79 -2.91
N ASP A 336 13.72 3.64 -1.94
CA ASP A 336 15.17 3.60 -2.15
C ASP A 336 15.90 2.84 -1.03
N GLN A 337 17.19 2.58 -1.23
CA GLN A 337 18.01 1.85 -0.27
C GLN A 337 18.32 2.68 0.98
N ASP A 338 18.40 4.01 0.88
CA ASP A 338 18.63 4.91 2.01
C ASP A 338 17.49 4.81 3.04
N ASN A 339 16.24 4.78 2.57
CA ASN A 339 15.08 4.50 3.42
C ASN A 339 15.17 3.14 4.11
N CYS A 340 15.58 2.09 3.39
CA CYS A 340 15.78 0.75 3.96
C CYS A 340 16.86 0.76 5.05
N VAL A 341 17.94 1.51 4.87
CA VAL A 341 19.01 1.70 5.86
C VAL A 341 18.47 2.40 7.11
N GLU A 342 17.70 3.48 6.96
CA GLU A 342 17.08 4.18 8.10
C GLU A 342 16.06 3.30 8.85
N ILE A 343 15.27 2.49 8.14
CA ILE A 343 14.39 1.48 8.74
C ILE A 343 15.20 0.43 9.52
N SER A 344 16.33 -0.02 8.98
CA SER A 344 17.21 -1.01 9.65
C SER A 344 17.89 -0.45 10.90
N LYS A 345 18.21 0.84 10.93
CA LYS A 345 18.76 1.54 12.11
C LYS A 345 17.74 1.77 13.22
N ALA A 346 16.44 1.83 12.90
CA ALA A 346 15.39 2.18 13.86
C ALA A 346 15.26 1.12 14.98
N ALA A 347 15.65 1.51 16.20
CA ALA A 347 15.48 0.68 17.40
C ALA A 347 14.00 0.32 17.63
N ASP A 348 13.79 -0.89 18.16
CA ASP A 348 12.49 -1.48 18.54
C ASP A 348 11.42 -1.58 17.44
N LEU A 349 11.68 -1.11 16.22
CA LEU A 349 10.72 -1.10 15.13
C LEU A 349 10.25 -2.52 14.76
N VAL A 350 11.21 -3.44 14.60
CA VAL A 350 10.92 -4.85 14.29
C VAL A 350 10.12 -5.53 15.42
N PRO A 351 10.54 -5.49 16.71
CA PRO A 351 9.71 -5.98 17.82
C PRO A 351 8.28 -5.40 17.86
N LYS A 352 8.12 -4.08 17.66
CA LYS A 352 6.80 -3.43 17.64
C LYS A 352 5.91 -3.94 16.50
N ILE A 353 6.47 -4.20 15.32
CA ILE A 353 5.72 -4.80 14.20
C ILE A 353 5.35 -6.26 14.54
N ILE A 354 6.29 -7.06 15.06
CA ILE A 354 6.05 -8.46 15.41
C ILE A 354 4.97 -8.60 16.50
N ARG A 355 4.85 -7.65 17.43
CA ARG A 355 3.75 -7.60 18.42
C ARG A 355 2.35 -7.72 17.80
N PHE A 356 2.13 -7.19 16.59
CA PHE A 356 0.85 -7.26 15.88
C PHE A 356 0.63 -8.56 15.09
N THR A 357 1.57 -9.52 15.15
CA THR A 357 1.41 -10.86 14.54
C THR A 357 0.62 -11.86 15.42
N ILE A 358 0.00 -11.39 16.51
CA ILE A 358 -0.76 -12.23 17.45
C ILE A 358 -2.24 -11.84 17.40
N CYS A 359 -3.13 -12.82 17.16
CA CYS A 359 -4.56 -12.68 17.46
C CYS A 359 -4.77 -12.78 18.98
N ARG A 360 -4.99 -11.65 19.67
CA ARG A 360 -5.29 -11.61 21.11
C ARG A 360 -6.78 -11.37 21.36
N SER A 361 -7.44 -12.32 22.01
CA SER A 361 -8.82 -12.17 22.51
C SER A 361 -9.02 -10.95 23.41
N ASP A 362 -7.97 -10.54 24.13
CA ASP A 362 -8.08 -9.67 25.30
C ASP A 362 -7.87 -8.18 24.96
N THR A 363 -7.98 -7.80 23.67
CA THR A 363 -7.71 -6.45 23.19
C THR A 363 -9.01 -5.67 22.99
N MET A 364 -9.03 -4.38 23.34
CA MET A 364 -10.16 -3.46 23.08
C MET A 364 -10.55 -3.34 21.58
N ASN A 365 -9.68 -3.78 20.67
CA ASN A 365 -9.89 -3.78 19.23
C ASN A 365 -10.84 -4.90 18.80
N THR A 366 -11.80 -4.58 17.92
CA THR A 366 -12.72 -5.58 17.34
C THR A 366 -11.97 -6.64 16.52
N LYS A 367 -12.57 -7.82 16.33
CA LYS A 367 -11.96 -8.90 15.51
C LYS A 367 -11.51 -8.42 14.13
N ALA A 368 -12.30 -7.54 13.48
CA ALA A 368 -11.97 -6.95 12.18
C ALA A 368 -10.73 -6.02 12.26
N GLN A 369 -10.64 -5.20 13.32
CA GLN A 369 -9.47 -4.35 13.56
C GLN A 369 -8.20 -5.17 13.83
N GLN A 370 -8.32 -6.25 14.61
CA GLN A 370 -7.20 -7.19 14.84
C GLN A 370 -6.74 -7.86 13.54
N GLU A 371 -7.66 -8.28 12.67
CA GLU A 371 -7.31 -8.86 11.36
C GLU A 371 -6.59 -7.84 10.45
N ILE A 372 -7.03 -6.57 10.46
CA ILE A 372 -6.35 -5.47 9.74
C ILE A 372 -4.92 -5.28 10.26
N LEU A 373 -4.72 -5.25 11.59
CA LEU A 373 -3.39 -5.11 12.21
C LEU A 373 -2.48 -6.30 11.89
N LEU A 374 -2.98 -7.52 12.02
CA LEU A 374 -2.29 -8.75 11.65
C LEU A 374 -1.84 -8.71 10.19
N LYS A 375 -2.77 -8.44 9.27
CA LYS A 375 -2.50 -8.40 7.83
C LYS A 375 -1.48 -7.30 7.47
N SER A 376 -1.57 -6.14 8.10
CA SER A 376 -0.58 -5.06 7.92
C SER A 376 0.80 -5.43 8.44
N SER A 377 0.91 -6.08 9.61
CA SER A 377 2.21 -6.50 10.16
C SER A 377 2.89 -7.55 9.29
N LEU A 378 2.13 -8.54 8.80
CA LEU A 378 2.63 -9.57 7.89
C LEU A 378 3.09 -8.99 6.55
N LYS A 379 2.40 -7.99 6.00
CA LYS A 379 2.85 -7.26 4.79
C LYS A 379 4.19 -6.56 5.02
N VAL A 380 4.32 -5.80 6.10
CA VAL A 380 5.58 -5.10 6.42
C VAL A 380 6.71 -6.11 6.62
N LEU A 381 6.50 -7.18 7.41
CA LEU A 381 7.53 -8.20 7.61
C LEU A 381 7.92 -8.91 6.31
N GLN A 382 6.97 -9.19 5.42
CA GLN A 382 7.28 -9.73 4.10
C GLN A 382 8.09 -8.73 3.26
N ARG A 383 7.74 -7.44 3.26
CA ARG A 383 8.51 -6.40 2.56
C ARG A 383 9.93 -6.27 3.11
N LEU A 384 10.08 -6.16 4.44
CA LEU A 384 11.39 -6.01 5.09
C LEU A 384 12.32 -7.21 4.86
N THR A 385 11.79 -8.43 4.93
CA THR A 385 12.58 -9.65 4.66
C THR A 385 12.95 -9.81 3.19
N SER A 386 12.22 -9.16 2.27
CA SER A 386 12.48 -9.19 0.82
C SER A 386 13.55 -8.20 0.32
N ILE A 387 14.06 -7.31 1.19
CA ILE A 387 15.09 -6.32 0.84
C ILE A 387 16.42 -7.05 0.50
N GLY A 388 17.10 -6.63 -0.57
CA GLY A 388 18.42 -7.13 -0.97
C GLY A 388 19.58 -6.43 -0.25
N GLY A 389 20.82 -6.88 -0.52
CA GLY A 389 22.02 -6.26 0.03
C GLY A 389 22.22 -6.46 1.55
N GLU A 390 23.30 -5.90 2.08
CA GLU A 390 23.67 -5.90 3.51
C GLU A 390 22.54 -5.45 4.45
N THR A 391 21.77 -4.44 4.04
CA THR A 391 20.60 -3.97 4.79
C THR A 391 19.53 -5.06 4.93
N GLY A 392 19.30 -5.83 3.87
CA GLY A 392 18.41 -6.98 3.86
C GLY A 392 18.89 -8.12 4.74
N ILE A 393 20.20 -8.39 4.76
CA ILE A 393 20.82 -9.37 5.67
C ILE A 393 20.56 -8.97 7.12
N THR A 394 20.86 -7.71 7.46
CA THR A 394 20.65 -7.14 8.80
C THR A 394 19.18 -7.24 9.24
N LEU A 395 18.24 -6.91 8.36
CA LEU A 395 16.79 -7.00 8.65
C LEU A 395 16.32 -8.45 8.81
N ARG A 396 16.74 -9.38 7.94
CA ARG A 396 16.42 -10.81 8.08
C ARG A 396 16.93 -11.37 9.40
N TYR A 397 18.17 -11.06 9.79
CA TYR A 397 18.75 -11.48 11.07
C TYR A 397 17.97 -10.91 12.28
N LYS A 398 17.68 -9.60 12.29
CA LYS A 398 16.90 -8.96 13.37
C LYS A 398 15.49 -9.54 13.50
N ILE A 399 14.85 -9.86 12.37
CA ILE A 399 13.52 -10.48 12.33
C ILE A 399 13.59 -11.93 12.82
N SER A 400 14.49 -12.75 12.27
CA SER A 400 14.58 -14.19 12.60
C SER A 400 15.00 -14.46 14.05
N LYS A 401 15.76 -13.55 14.68
CA LYS A 401 16.19 -13.66 16.08
C LYS A 401 15.13 -13.28 17.11
N HIS A 402 13.98 -12.73 16.70
CA HIS A 402 12.94 -12.33 17.65
C HIS A 402 12.22 -13.54 18.26
N PRO A 403 12.26 -13.77 19.59
CA PRO A 403 11.86 -15.05 20.21
C PRO A 403 10.44 -15.53 19.86
N PHE A 404 9.48 -14.62 19.78
CA PHE A 404 8.08 -14.95 19.53
C PHE A 404 7.72 -15.13 18.04
N LEU A 405 8.60 -14.78 17.10
CA LEU A 405 8.24 -14.73 15.68
C LEU A 405 7.76 -16.09 15.17
N LEU A 406 8.57 -17.14 15.34
CA LEU A 406 8.26 -18.46 14.78
C LEU A 406 7.01 -19.09 15.41
N SER A 407 6.79 -18.85 16.71
CA SER A 407 5.55 -19.28 17.39
C SER A 407 4.32 -18.58 16.81
N ASN A 408 4.37 -17.26 16.60
CA ASN A 408 3.27 -16.50 16.00
C ASN A 408 2.99 -16.95 14.56
N LEU A 409 4.03 -17.08 13.72
CA LEU A 409 3.91 -17.56 12.34
C LEU A 409 3.34 -18.98 12.28
N SER A 410 3.77 -19.88 13.17
CA SER A 410 3.23 -21.23 13.31
C SER A 410 1.75 -21.22 13.73
N GLY A 411 1.36 -20.33 14.64
CA GLY A 411 -0.03 -20.17 15.07
C GLY A 411 -0.94 -19.71 13.94
N ILE A 412 -0.49 -18.75 13.12
CA ILE A 412 -1.25 -18.25 11.96
C ILE A 412 -1.42 -19.33 10.89
N LEU A 413 -0.38 -20.15 10.62
CA LEU A 413 -0.51 -21.30 9.71
C LEU A 413 -1.40 -22.40 10.30
N GLY A 414 -1.39 -22.59 11.62
CA GLY A 414 -2.20 -23.57 12.33
C GLY A 414 -3.69 -23.23 12.39
N ASP A 415 -4.04 -21.95 12.51
CA ASP A 415 -5.43 -21.48 12.64
C ASP A 415 -6.22 -21.61 11.33
N ASP A 416 -7.22 -22.48 11.32
CA ASP A 416 -8.10 -22.70 10.17
C ASP A 416 -8.97 -21.46 9.85
N LYS A 417 -9.13 -20.52 10.80
CA LYS A 417 -9.82 -19.23 10.60
C LYS A 417 -8.94 -18.15 9.97
N SER A 418 -7.63 -18.36 9.84
CA SER A 418 -6.72 -17.37 9.26
C SER A 418 -6.94 -17.20 7.76
N SER A 419 -6.93 -15.96 7.27
CA SER A 419 -7.13 -15.72 5.83
C SER A 419 -6.02 -16.37 4.99
N GLN A 420 -6.36 -16.88 3.81
CA GLN A 420 -5.38 -17.43 2.86
C GLN A 420 -4.28 -16.41 2.51
N ILE A 421 -4.63 -15.11 2.44
CA ILE A 421 -3.68 -14.02 2.26
C ILE A 421 -2.68 -13.97 3.44
N SER A 422 -3.14 -14.13 4.68
CA SER A 422 -2.26 -14.21 5.86
C SER A 422 -1.32 -15.42 5.77
N ARG A 423 -1.83 -16.61 5.42
CA ARG A 423 -1.00 -17.83 5.24
C ARG A 423 0.05 -17.65 4.13
N LYS A 424 -0.32 -17.07 2.99
CA LYS A 424 0.58 -16.69 1.88
C LYS A 424 1.66 -15.70 2.31
N LEU A 425 1.29 -14.69 3.13
CA LEU A 425 2.26 -13.74 3.68
C LEU A 425 3.27 -14.44 4.60
N VAL A 426 2.78 -15.29 5.53
CA VAL A 426 3.62 -16.09 6.44
C VAL A 426 4.58 -17.01 5.67
N ALA A 427 4.07 -17.76 4.67
CA ALA A 427 4.91 -18.60 3.83
C ALA A 427 6.02 -17.81 3.12
N GLY A 428 5.71 -16.61 2.61
CA GLY A 428 6.70 -15.72 2.01
C GLY A 428 7.71 -15.15 3.01
N ILE A 429 7.31 -14.84 4.25
CA ILE A 429 8.24 -14.45 5.32
C ILE A 429 9.20 -15.60 5.63
N LEU A 430 8.67 -16.81 5.85
CA LEU A 430 9.46 -18.01 6.14
C LEU A 430 10.47 -18.33 5.04
N ARG A 431 10.03 -18.29 3.77
CA ARG A 431 10.90 -18.41 2.59
C ARG A 431 12.03 -17.39 2.62
N ASN A 432 11.73 -16.13 2.92
CA ASN A 432 12.71 -15.05 2.90
C ASN A 432 13.72 -15.12 4.06
N ILE A 433 13.32 -15.58 5.26
CA ILE A 433 14.24 -15.71 6.41
C ILE A 433 15.03 -17.03 6.43
N ALA A 434 14.62 -18.04 5.66
CA ALA A 434 15.27 -19.36 5.56
C ALA A 434 16.65 -19.36 4.82
N VAL A 435 17.33 -18.21 4.79
CA VAL A 435 18.62 -18.02 4.09
C VAL A 435 19.79 -18.61 4.89
N ASP A 436 19.78 -18.44 6.22
CA ASP A 436 20.80 -18.98 7.11
C ASP A 436 20.46 -20.41 7.57
N GLU A 437 21.47 -21.29 7.64
CA GLU A 437 21.27 -22.69 8.06
C GLU A 437 20.67 -22.78 9.47
N LYS A 438 21.21 -22.01 10.42
CA LYS A 438 20.69 -21.94 11.79
C LYS A 438 19.21 -21.55 11.82
N THR A 439 18.79 -20.60 10.97
CA THR A 439 17.37 -20.20 10.88
C THR A 439 16.51 -21.30 10.24
N ARG A 440 17.00 -22.03 9.24
CA ARG A 440 16.30 -23.22 8.69
C ARG A 440 16.10 -24.32 9.72
N GLN A 441 17.10 -24.56 10.57
CA GLN A 441 17.02 -25.52 11.67
C GLN A 441 16.07 -25.04 12.79
N GLU A 442 16.13 -23.76 13.16
CA GLU A 442 15.21 -23.14 14.14
C GLU A 442 13.74 -23.23 13.67
N ILE A 443 13.45 -22.93 12.39
CA ILE A 443 12.12 -23.12 11.79
C ILE A 443 11.73 -24.60 11.77
N GLY A 444 12.65 -25.49 11.41
CA GLY A 444 12.41 -26.93 11.31
C GLY A 444 11.94 -27.61 12.61
N ARG A 445 12.29 -27.05 13.76
CA ARG A 445 11.81 -27.51 15.08
C ARG A 445 10.31 -27.30 15.27
N PHE A 446 9.72 -26.31 14.59
CA PHE A 446 8.26 -26.11 14.55
C PHE A 446 7.65 -26.99 13.46
N GLN A 447 7.49 -28.29 13.73
CA GLN A 447 6.97 -29.27 12.75
C GLN A 447 5.66 -28.83 12.08
N MET A 448 4.76 -28.17 12.83
CA MET A 448 3.52 -27.58 12.33
C MET A 448 3.73 -26.64 11.13
N ILE A 449 4.83 -25.88 11.09
CA ILE A 449 5.17 -25.03 9.95
C ILE A 449 5.41 -25.88 8.70
N ILE A 450 6.23 -26.94 8.81
CA ILE A 450 6.50 -27.85 7.68
C ILE A 450 5.19 -28.52 7.23
N THR A 451 4.42 -29.10 8.15
CA THR A 451 3.15 -29.79 7.84
C THR A 451 2.14 -28.87 7.15
N LYS A 452 1.90 -27.66 7.67
CA LYS A 452 0.93 -26.72 7.06
C LYS A 452 1.44 -26.13 5.73
N LEU A 453 2.76 -25.96 5.55
CA LEU A 453 3.34 -25.59 4.25
C LEU A 453 3.22 -26.74 3.22
N MET A 454 3.42 -28.01 3.63
CA MET A 454 3.20 -29.18 2.77
C MET A 454 1.74 -29.27 2.34
N GLN A 455 0.80 -29.09 3.28
CA GLN A 455 -0.63 -29.07 2.97
C GLN A 455 -0.97 -27.96 1.97
N ALA A 456 -0.51 -26.73 2.21
CA ALA A 456 -0.74 -25.59 1.31
C ALA A 456 -0.03 -25.71 -0.06
N PHE A 457 1.02 -26.53 -0.18
CA PHE A 457 1.69 -26.79 -1.45
C PHE A 457 1.08 -27.97 -2.23
N LEU A 458 0.50 -28.97 -1.57
CA LEU A 458 -0.05 -30.15 -2.22
C LEU A 458 -1.55 -30.07 -2.48
N TYR A 459 -2.34 -29.63 -1.51
CA TYR A 459 -3.79 -29.59 -1.64
C TYR A 459 -4.25 -28.22 -2.13
N SER A 460 -4.93 -28.21 -3.28
CA SER A 460 -5.90 -27.15 -3.55
C SER A 460 -7.16 -27.49 -2.77
N GLU A 461 -7.58 -26.61 -1.87
CA GLU A 461 -8.97 -26.63 -1.42
C GLU A 461 -9.89 -26.48 -2.65
N GLY A 462 -11.08 -27.10 -2.57
CA GLY A 462 -11.84 -27.51 -3.76
C GLY A 462 -12.46 -26.37 -4.57
N THR A 463 -12.83 -26.70 -5.82
CA THR A 463 -13.50 -25.85 -6.83
C THR A 463 -12.67 -24.70 -7.43
N MET A 464 -12.44 -24.76 -8.75
CA MET A 464 -11.96 -23.67 -9.63
C MET A 464 -10.93 -22.72 -9.02
N SER A 465 -9.72 -23.23 -8.79
CA SER A 465 -8.59 -22.47 -8.27
C SER A 465 -8.34 -21.19 -9.06
N THR A 466 -8.43 -20.06 -8.39
CA THR A 466 -8.10 -18.74 -8.89
C THR A 466 -6.58 -18.59 -9.08
N ASN A 467 -6.16 -17.52 -9.79
CA ASN A 467 -4.73 -17.18 -9.89
C ASN A 467 -4.07 -16.91 -8.52
N ASP A 468 -4.84 -16.45 -7.53
CA ASP A 468 -4.33 -16.20 -6.18
C ASP A 468 -4.09 -17.50 -5.40
N ASP A 469 -4.88 -18.56 -5.64
CA ASP A 469 -4.67 -19.90 -5.07
C ASP A 469 -3.37 -20.50 -5.58
N HIS A 470 -3.13 -20.43 -6.91
CA HIS A 470 -1.89 -20.87 -7.53
C HIS A 470 -0.66 -20.13 -7.01
N LEU A 471 -0.76 -18.81 -6.82
CA LEU A 471 0.33 -18.01 -6.27
C LEU A 471 0.58 -18.33 -4.79
N SER A 472 -0.47 -18.59 -4.00
CA SER A 472 -0.35 -19.03 -2.59
C SER A 472 0.36 -20.39 -2.50
N ARG A 473 -0.09 -21.36 -3.31
CA ARG A 473 0.51 -22.70 -3.44
C ARG A 473 1.99 -22.61 -3.81
N LYS A 474 2.35 -21.81 -4.82
CA LYS A 474 3.74 -21.63 -5.27
C LYS A 474 4.63 -21.04 -4.18
N VAL A 475 4.15 -20.06 -3.41
CA VAL A 475 4.91 -19.47 -2.30
C VAL A 475 5.13 -20.47 -1.16
N ALA A 476 4.15 -21.31 -0.83
CA ALA A 476 4.30 -22.38 0.16
C ALA A 476 5.37 -23.41 -0.26
N GLY A 477 5.32 -23.87 -1.51
CA GLY A 477 6.33 -24.78 -2.06
C GLY A 477 7.73 -24.16 -2.11
N GLN A 478 7.86 -22.87 -2.46
CA GLN A 478 9.14 -22.15 -2.40
C GLN A 478 9.69 -22.08 -0.96
N ALA A 479 8.83 -21.91 0.05
CA ALA A 479 9.24 -21.93 1.45
C ALA A 479 9.81 -23.30 1.85
N LEU A 480 9.14 -24.40 1.46
CA LEU A 480 9.66 -25.77 1.67
C LEU A 480 10.98 -26.01 0.93
N ALA A 481 11.09 -25.55 -0.33
CA ALA A 481 12.31 -25.67 -1.12
C ALA A 481 13.48 -24.96 -0.44
N MET A 482 13.27 -23.77 0.12
CA MET A 482 14.27 -23.07 0.94
C MET A 482 14.61 -23.84 2.22
N LEU A 483 13.61 -24.32 2.97
CA LEU A 483 13.81 -25.01 4.25
C LEU A 483 14.54 -26.36 4.13
N THR A 484 14.53 -26.99 2.96
CA THR A 484 15.19 -28.28 2.70
C THR A 484 16.66 -28.17 2.28
N ILE A 485 17.14 -26.99 1.87
CA ILE A 485 18.55 -26.80 1.49
C ILE A 485 19.46 -27.02 2.70
N GLN A 486 20.43 -27.94 2.58
CA GLN A 486 21.38 -28.30 3.63
C GLN A 486 20.69 -28.65 4.96
N SER A 487 19.50 -29.29 4.91
CA SER A 487 18.75 -29.64 6.11
C SER A 487 18.15 -31.05 6.03
N ALA A 488 18.98 -32.05 6.36
CA ALA A 488 18.57 -33.46 6.42
C ALA A 488 17.35 -33.66 7.34
N GLN A 489 17.31 -32.98 8.49
CA GLN A 489 16.18 -33.04 9.43
C GLN A 489 14.85 -32.53 8.83
N ASN A 490 14.88 -31.48 8.01
CA ASN A 490 13.67 -30.96 7.37
C ASN A 490 13.22 -31.88 6.22
N CYS A 491 14.17 -32.41 5.44
CA CYS A 491 13.90 -33.43 4.43
C CYS A 491 13.28 -34.71 5.04
N LEU A 492 13.80 -35.15 6.20
CA LEU A 492 13.27 -36.27 6.99
C LEU A 492 11.81 -36.08 7.41
N VAL A 493 11.45 -34.89 7.91
CA VAL A 493 10.05 -34.59 8.29
C VAL A 493 9.13 -34.67 7.07
N ILE A 494 9.60 -34.22 5.91
CA ILE A 494 8.84 -34.24 4.65
C ILE A 494 8.65 -35.68 4.12
N LEU A 495 9.69 -36.52 4.13
CA LEU A 495 9.62 -37.89 3.62
C LEU A 495 8.70 -38.82 4.44
N LYS A 496 8.44 -38.49 5.71
CA LYS A 496 7.49 -39.25 6.54
C LYS A 496 6.10 -39.33 5.92
N GLU A 497 5.66 -38.33 5.16
CA GLU A 497 4.38 -38.34 4.44
C GLU A 497 4.49 -39.19 3.15
N PRO A 498 3.87 -40.38 3.07
CA PRO A 498 4.17 -41.36 2.03
C PRO A 498 3.69 -40.96 0.63
N TRP A 499 2.72 -40.05 0.51
CA TRP A 499 2.24 -39.53 -0.78
C TRP A 499 3.07 -38.36 -1.32
N PHE A 500 3.99 -37.77 -0.54
CA PHE A 500 4.67 -36.53 -0.94
C PHE A 500 5.47 -36.69 -2.24
N MET A 501 6.24 -37.78 -2.39
CA MET A 501 7.01 -38.08 -3.60
C MET A 501 6.12 -38.24 -4.84
N LYS A 502 4.98 -38.92 -4.69
CA LYS A 502 4.00 -39.12 -5.77
C LYS A 502 3.39 -37.80 -6.26
N GLU A 503 3.09 -36.88 -5.34
CA GLU A 503 2.58 -35.55 -5.70
C GLU A 503 3.66 -34.67 -6.35
N LEU A 504 4.92 -34.74 -5.90
CA LEU A 504 6.03 -34.03 -6.56
C LEU A 504 6.24 -34.49 -8.01
N LYS A 505 6.11 -35.79 -8.30
CA LYS A 505 6.11 -36.31 -9.68
C LYS A 505 5.01 -35.65 -10.54
N ILE A 506 3.78 -35.57 -10.02
CA ILE A 506 2.68 -34.90 -10.73
C ILE A 506 3.02 -33.42 -10.97
N LEU A 507 3.61 -32.74 -9.99
CA LEU A 507 3.97 -31.32 -10.07
C LEU A 507 5.16 -31.01 -10.99
N ILE A 508 6.03 -31.98 -11.31
CA ILE A 508 7.02 -31.84 -12.38
C ILE A 508 6.35 -31.66 -13.75
N HIS A 509 5.19 -32.26 -13.97
CA HIS A 509 4.49 -32.14 -15.25
C HIS A 509 3.91 -30.73 -15.47
N ASP A 510 3.58 -29.98 -14.40
CA ASP A 510 3.05 -28.62 -14.47
C ASP A 510 4.16 -27.55 -14.47
N LYS A 511 4.33 -26.85 -15.60
CA LYS A 511 5.31 -25.76 -15.80
C LYS A 511 5.23 -24.64 -14.73
N ARG A 512 4.11 -24.47 -14.03
CA ARG A 512 3.97 -23.46 -12.95
C ARG A 512 4.74 -23.85 -11.69
N TYR A 513 4.88 -25.15 -11.43
CA TYR A 513 5.45 -25.73 -10.21
C TYR A 513 6.75 -26.52 -10.44
N ILE A 514 7.09 -26.89 -11.68
CA ILE A 514 8.26 -27.70 -12.03
C ILE A 514 9.54 -27.28 -11.28
N TYR A 515 9.90 -25.99 -11.29
CA TYR A 515 11.10 -25.48 -10.60
C TYR A 515 11.09 -25.78 -9.10
N VAL A 516 9.92 -25.64 -8.47
CA VAL A 516 9.73 -25.86 -7.03
C VAL A 516 9.72 -27.36 -6.70
N ALA A 517 9.03 -28.17 -7.50
CA ALA A 517 8.97 -29.62 -7.34
C ALA A 517 10.33 -30.27 -7.57
N ALA A 518 11.06 -29.86 -8.62
CA ALA A 518 12.42 -30.32 -8.91
C ALA A 518 13.41 -29.87 -7.82
N SER A 519 13.30 -28.64 -7.31
CA SER A 519 14.11 -28.18 -6.16
C SER A 519 13.89 -29.06 -4.93
N LEU A 520 12.64 -29.38 -4.61
CA LEU A 520 12.30 -30.26 -3.50
C LEU A 520 12.85 -31.67 -3.70
N LEU A 521 12.57 -32.32 -4.84
CA LEU A 521 13.09 -33.66 -5.14
C LEU A 521 14.62 -33.70 -5.10
N ARG A 522 15.30 -32.70 -5.66
CA ARG A 522 16.76 -32.58 -5.61
C ARG A 522 17.28 -32.50 -4.18
N ASN A 523 16.66 -31.66 -3.34
CA ASN A 523 17.06 -31.50 -1.94
C ASN A 523 16.79 -32.75 -1.10
N LEU A 524 15.67 -33.46 -1.35
CA LEU A 524 15.36 -34.74 -0.72
C LEU A 524 16.40 -35.81 -1.10
N CYS A 525 16.70 -35.95 -2.39
CA CYS A 525 17.72 -36.89 -2.89
C CYS A 525 19.14 -36.58 -2.37
N LEU A 526 19.49 -35.30 -2.26
CA LEU A 526 20.82 -34.87 -1.81
C LEU A 526 21.01 -34.94 -0.29
N HIS A 527 19.98 -34.62 0.50
CA HIS A 527 20.12 -34.43 1.96
C HIS A 527 19.45 -35.51 2.81
N ALA A 528 18.64 -36.40 2.24
CA ALA A 528 17.98 -37.51 2.96
C ALA A 528 18.07 -38.84 2.19
N ARG A 529 19.17 -39.06 1.45
CA ARG A 529 19.37 -40.25 0.60
C ARG A 529 19.19 -41.59 1.34
N SER A 530 19.70 -41.70 2.56
CA SER A 530 19.59 -42.92 3.39
C SER A 530 18.16 -43.24 3.83
N GLU A 531 17.25 -42.27 3.71
CA GLU A 531 15.90 -42.30 4.27
C GLU A 531 14.82 -42.50 3.18
N LEU A 532 15.24 -42.60 1.92
CA LEU A 532 14.35 -42.90 0.79
C LEU A 532 13.92 -44.37 0.84
N ARG A 533 12.61 -44.60 0.92
CA ARG A 533 12.02 -45.94 0.90
C ARG A 533 12.02 -46.48 -0.53
N GLU A 534 11.87 -47.80 -0.68
CA GLU A 534 11.70 -48.46 -1.98
C GLU A 534 10.57 -47.84 -2.84
N SER A 535 9.46 -47.43 -2.21
CA SER A 535 8.38 -46.70 -2.87
C SER A 535 8.82 -45.34 -3.43
N ASP A 536 9.68 -44.63 -2.71
CA ASP A 536 10.19 -43.32 -3.12
C ASP A 536 11.19 -43.47 -4.29
N LEU A 537 12.05 -44.49 -4.25
CA LEU A 537 12.94 -44.86 -5.35
C LEU A 537 12.16 -45.23 -6.61
N LYS A 538 11.06 -45.99 -6.46
CA LYS A 538 10.16 -46.34 -7.57
C LYS A 538 9.49 -45.11 -8.18
N GLU A 539 9.07 -44.13 -7.38
CA GLU A 539 8.53 -42.88 -7.91
C GLU A 539 9.59 -42.00 -8.57
N LEU A 540 10.85 -42.00 -8.10
CA LEU A 540 11.97 -41.36 -8.81
C LEU A 540 12.22 -42.02 -10.17
N SER A 541 12.22 -43.35 -10.23
CA SER A 541 12.38 -44.12 -11.47
C SER A 541 11.28 -43.77 -12.49
N HIS A 542 10.00 -43.74 -12.08
CA HIS A 542 8.89 -43.28 -12.93
C HIS A 542 9.00 -41.81 -13.37
N THR A 543 9.68 -40.96 -12.60
CA THR A 543 9.83 -39.51 -12.88
C THR A 543 11.00 -39.23 -13.82
N LEU A 544 11.99 -40.13 -13.88
CA LEU A 544 13.25 -39.93 -14.57
C LEU A 544 13.07 -39.56 -16.04
N ARG A 545 12.25 -40.32 -16.78
CA ARG A 545 12.06 -40.12 -18.21
C ARG A 545 11.58 -38.71 -18.54
N GLU A 546 10.58 -38.21 -17.83
CA GLU A 546 10.06 -36.86 -17.98
C GLU A 546 11.15 -35.81 -17.71
N VAL A 547 11.97 -36.00 -16.66
CA VAL A 547 13.09 -35.09 -16.37
C VAL A 547 14.13 -35.10 -17.49
N LEU A 548 14.48 -36.26 -18.04
CA LEU A 548 15.45 -36.38 -19.13
C LEU A 548 14.92 -35.77 -20.43
N GLU A 549 13.67 -36.02 -20.81
CA GLU A 549 13.03 -35.42 -21.99
C GLU A 549 12.95 -33.89 -21.83
N ARG A 550 12.54 -33.37 -20.67
CA ARG A 550 12.49 -31.92 -20.38
C ARG A 550 13.85 -31.23 -20.48
N ILE A 551 14.96 -31.88 -20.10
CA ILE A 551 16.31 -31.30 -20.20
C ILE A 551 16.74 -31.02 -21.65
N LEU A 552 16.19 -31.77 -22.62
CA LEU A 552 16.49 -31.55 -24.03
C LEU A 552 15.87 -30.24 -24.56
N ASP A 553 14.72 -29.83 -24.01
CA ASP A 553 13.91 -28.70 -24.49
C ASP A 553 13.91 -27.46 -23.56
N ALA A 554 14.24 -27.61 -22.28
CA ALA A 554 14.24 -26.51 -21.30
C ALA A 554 15.53 -25.67 -21.35
N ASP A 555 15.45 -24.38 -21.04
CA ASP A 555 16.59 -23.45 -20.96
C ASP A 555 16.67 -22.70 -19.62
N GLY A 556 17.78 -22.01 -19.38
CA GLY A 556 17.97 -21.11 -18.23
C GLY A 556 17.83 -21.80 -16.86
N ALA A 557 17.09 -21.17 -15.95
CA ALA A 557 16.91 -21.67 -14.58
C ALA A 557 16.08 -22.97 -14.49
N GLU A 558 15.21 -23.26 -15.48
CA GLU A 558 14.50 -24.54 -15.55
C GLU A 558 15.47 -25.66 -15.94
N LEU A 559 16.36 -25.41 -16.91
CA LEU A 559 17.42 -26.34 -17.29
C LEU A 559 18.39 -26.61 -16.14
N GLU A 560 18.86 -25.56 -15.44
CA GLU A 560 19.75 -25.71 -14.28
C GLU A 560 19.17 -26.63 -13.21
N ILE A 561 17.92 -26.41 -12.80
CA ILE A 561 17.33 -27.19 -11.71
C ILE A 561 17.00 -28.63 -12.14
N LEU A 562 16.65 -28.85 -13.41
CA LEU A 562 16.39 -30.18 -13.95
C LEU A 562 17.68 -31.00 -14.11
N ILE A 563 18.77 -30.41 -14.62
CA ILE A 563 20.09 -31.08 -14.63
C ILE A 563 20.54 -31.35 -13.18
N GLY A 564 20.36 -30.40 -12.27
CA GLY A 564 20.66 -30.56 -10.85
C GLY A 564 19.86 -31.68 -10.18
N LEU A 565 18.60 -31.87 -10.57
CA LEU A 565 17.77 -33.02 -10.13
C LEU A 565 18.24 -34.32 -10.76
N SER A 566 18.41 -34.35 -12.09
CA SER A 566 18.86 -35.53 -12.85
C SER A 566 20.18 -36.07 -12.31
N SER A 567 21.11 -35.20 -11.94
CA SER A 567 22.39 -35.55 -11.32
C SER A 567 22.21 -36.29 -9.99
N GLN A 568 21.25 -35.88 -9.16
CA GLN A 568 20.94 -36.58 -7.91
C GLN A 568 20.20 -37.89 -8.16
N ILE A 569 19.28 -37.96 -9.14
CA ILE A 569 18.61 -39.22 -9.50
C ILE A 569 19.64 -40.23 -10.03
N CYS A 570 20.58 -39.81 -10.88
CA CYS A 570 21.71 -40.60 -11.37
C CYS A 570 22.55 -41.16 -10.22
N LYS A 571 22.77 -40.36 -9.17
CA LYS A 571 23.50 -40.80 -7.98
C LYS A 571 22.71 -41.79 -7.11
N VAL A 572 21.39 -41.64 -7.03
CA VAL A 572 20.50 -42.41 -6.14
C VAL A 572 20.09 -43.75 -6.75
N ILE A 573 19.70 -43.79 -8.03
CA ILE A 573 19.26 -44.99 -8.78
C ILE A 573 20.03 -45.17 -10.12
N PRO A 574 21.36 -45.36 -10.10
CA PRO A 574 22.18 -45.37 -11.32
C PRO A 574 21.84 -46.49 -12.32
N GLU A 575 21.38 -47.65 -11.83
CA GLU A 575 20.99 -48.80 -12.65
C GLU A 575 19.76 -48.50 -13.51
N ASP A 576 18.71 -47.95 -12.90
CA ASP A 576 17.53 -47.47 -13.61
C ASP A 576 17.87 -46.28 -14.51
N PHE A 577 18.78 -45.40 -14.08
CA PHE A 577 19.22 -44.24 -14.87
C PHE A 577 19.88 -44.63 -16.18
N THR A 578 20.82 -45.58 -16.14
CA THR A 578 21.47 -46.09 -17.34
C THR A 578 20.54 -46.91 -18.21
N ARG A 579 19.62 -47.70 -17.61
CA ARG A 579 18.57 -48.41 -18.35
C ARG A 579 17.69 -47.46 -19.16
N GLU A 580 17.25 -46.34 -18.58
CA GLU A 580 16.43 -45.35 -19.28
C GLU A 580 17.20 -44.64 -20.41
N LEU A 581 18.46 -44.27 -20.17
CA LEU A 581 19.33 -43.64 -21.19
C LEU A 581 19.57 -44.55 -22.41
N ASP A 582 19.83 -45.83 -22.18
CA ASP A 582 20.13 -46.82 -23.23
C ASP A 582 18.86 -47.31 -23.93
N ALA A 583 17.76 -47.56 -23.20
CA ALA A 583 16.48 -47.98 -23.78
C ALA A 583 15.82 -46.87 -24.62
N GLY A 584 15.91 -45.61 -24.19
CA GLY A 584 15.32 -44.47 -24.89
C GLY A 584 16.08 -43.98 -26.13
N GLN A 585 17.27 -44.50 -26.41
CA GLN A 585 18.22 -43.95 -27.42
C GLN A 585 18.56 -42.46 -27.18
N ILE A 586 18.27 -41.93 -25.99
CA ILE A 586 18.46 -40.52 -25.63
C ILE A 586 19.89 -40.21 -25.18
N LYS A 587 20.68 -41.22 -24.80
CA LYS A 587 22.07 -41.10 -24.31
C LYS A 587 22.94 -40.10 -25.08
N GLN A 588 23.01 -40.22 -26.42
CA GLN A 588 23.80 -39.30 -27.24
C GLN A 588 23.23 -37.88 -27.24
N ARG A 589 21.90 -37.72 -27.30
CA ARG A 589 21.25 -36.41 -27.27
C ARG A 589 21.44 -35.71 -25.92
N PHE A 590 21.32 -36.47 -24.83
CA PHE A 590 21.53 -35.99 -23.46
C PHE A 590 22.99 -35.59 -23.22
N ALA A 591 23.95 -36.45 -23.60
CA ALA A 591 25.37 -36.15 -23.48
C ALA A 591 25.76 -34.90 -24.30
N LYS A 592 25.27 -34.79 -25.55
CA LYS A 592 25.45 -33.60 -26.38
C LYS A 592 24.80 -32.37 -25.76
N ARG A 593 23.57 -32.46 -25.24
CA ARG A 593 22.86 -31.36 -24.60
C ARG A 593 23.65 -30.79 -23.42
N LEU A 594 24.22 -31.64 -22.56
CA LEU A 594 25.07 -31.21 -21.44
C LEU A 594 26.32 -30.46 -21.91
N VAL A 595 27.01 -30.95 -22.93
CA VAL A 595 28.19 -30.29 -23.51
C VAL A 595 27.82 -28.95 -24.17
N ASP A 596 26.74 -28.93 -24.95
CA ASP A 596 26.22 -27.72 -25.59
C ASP A 596 25.79 -26.69 -24.54
N THR A 597 25.18 -27.11 -23.42
CA THR A 597 24.84 -26.24 -22.28
C THR A 597 26.09 -25.65 -21.63
N LEU A 598 27.15 -26.44 -21.43
CA LEU A 598 28.42 -25.94 -20.87
C LEU A 598 29.07 -24.91 -21.82
N LYS A 599 29.08 -25.20 -23.13
CA LYS A 599 29.58 -24.32 -24.20
C LYS A 599 28.72 -23.06 -24.39
N ALA A 600 27.41 -23.11 -24.12
CA ALA A 600 26.55 -21.92 -24.14
C ALA A 600 26.80 -20.98 -22.95
N ASN A 601 27.27 -21.53 -21.81
CA ASN A 601 27.47 -20.80 -20.56
C ASN A 601 28.96 -20.54 -20.24
N MET A 602 29.80 -20.30 -21.27
CA MET A 602 31.24 -20.02 -21.07
C MET A 602 31.51 -18.85 -20.11
N LYS A 603 30.64 -17.84 -20.11
CA LYS A 603 30.64 -16.79 -19.09
C LYS A 603 29.53 -17.08 -18.08
N PRO A 604 29.82 -17.20 -16.78
CA PRO A 604 28.81 -17.49 -15.79
C PRO A 604 27.77 -16.36 -15.73
N SER A 605 26.49 -16.75 -15.68
CA SER A 605 25.34 -15.85 -15.73
C SER A 605 24.72 -15.70 -14.35
N ALA A 606 24.36 -14.46 -13.97
CA ALA A 606 23.61 -14.20 -12.75
C ALA A 606 22.19 -14.79 -12.75
N HIS A 607 21.67 -15.20 -13.92
CA HIS A 607 20.32 -15.78 -14.05
C HIS A 607 20.30 -17.30 -13.84
N CYS A 608 21.43 -17.97 -13.97
CA CYS A 608 21.61 -19.40 -13.78
C CYS A 608 23.03 -19.71 -13.25
N PRO A 609 23.39 -19.20 -12.06
CA PRO A 609 24.77 -19.25 -11.56
C PRO A 609 25.24 -20.67 -11.21
N GLY A 610 24.33 -21.63 -11.02
CA GLY A 610 24.65 -23.02 -10.76
C GLY A 610 24.69 -23.90 -12.00
N ILE A 611 24.41 -23.40 -13.22
CA ILE A 611 24.24 -24.26 -14.40
C ILE A 611 25.49 -25.03 -14.78
N ARG A 612 26.68 -24.40 -14.73
CA ARG A 612 27.96 -25.08 -15.00
C ARG A 612 28.23 -26.17 -13.97
N ARG A 613 27.98 -25.87 -12.68
CA ARG A 613 28.08 -26.82 -11.58
C ARG A 613 27.14 -28.02 -11.76
N ALA A 614 25.88 -27.79 -12.10
CA ALA A 614 24.89 -28.84 -12.32
C ALA A 614 25.32 -29.79 -13.46
N VAL A 615 25.83 -29.23 -14.57
CA VAL A 615 26.39 -30.03 -15.67
C VAL A 615 27.60 -30.84 -15.22
N LEU A 616 28.57 -30.24 -14.52
CA LEU A 616 29.74 -30.95 -14.01
C LEU A 616 29.37 -32.08 -13.05
N GLU A 617 28.48 -31.82 -12.08
CA GLU A 617 27.96 -32.84 -11.15
C GLU A 617 27.30 -34.01 -11.91
N GLN A 618 26.48 -33.72 -12.94
CA GLN A 618 25.83 -34.75 -13.77
C GLN A 618 26.83 -35.58 -14.57
N VAL A 619 27.85 -34.93 -15.15
CA VAL A 619 28.89 -35.55 -15.97
C VAL A 619 29.78 -36.46 -15.11
N ILE A 620 30.22 -35.98 -13.94
CA ILE A 620 31.00 -36.75 -12.97
C ILE A 620 30.23 -38.00 -12.53
N HIS A 621 28.98 -37.88 -12.06
CA HIS A 621 28.21 -39.04 -11.59
C HIS A 621 28.00 -40.12 -12.67
N LEU A 622 27.90 -39.74 -13.96
CA LEU A 622 27.81 -40.70 -15.06
C LEU A 622 29.14 -41.44 -15.29
N MET A 623 30.26 -40.73 -15.29
CA MET A 623 31.58 -41.33 -15.51
C MET A 623 32.06 -42.17 -14.32
N GLU A 624 31.73 -41.75 -13.09
CA GLU A 624 32.00 -42.52 -11.86
C GLU A 624 31.21 -43.84 -11.82
N TYR A 625 30.01 -43.88 -12.40
CA TYR A 625 29.24 -45.13 -12.54
C TYR A 625 29.75 -46.00 -13.71
N ASN A 626 30.09 -45.39 -14.86
CA ASN A 626 30.58 -46.13 -16.02
C ASN A 626 31.53 -45.26 -16.87
N SER A 627 32.81 -45.63 -16.90
CA SER A 627 33.86 -44.90 -17.62
C SER A 627 33.61 -44.73 -19.12
N ARG A 628 32.79 -45.58 -19.75
CA ARG A 628 32.39 -45.43 -21.18
C ARG A 628 31.61 -44.15 -21.48
N TYR A 629 31.11 -43.44 -20.46
CA TYR A 629 30.55 -42.11 -20.67
C TYR A 629 31.63 -41.08 -21.04
N ALA A 630 32.90 -41.26 -20.64
CA ALA A 630 34.00 -40.37 -21.03
C ALA A 630 34.20 -40.35 -22.54
N ASP A 631 34.22 -41.51 -23.21
CA ASP A 631 34.29 -41.62 -24.68
C ASP A 631 33.13 -40.88 -25.36
N CYS A 632 31.92 -41.01 -24.80
CA CYS A 632 30.71 -40.37 -25.32
C CYS A 632 30.76 -38.84 -25.17
N PHE A 633 31.27 -38.33 -24.05
CA PHE A 633 31.46 -36.89 -23.83
C PHE A 633 32.63 -36.33 -24.67
N ASN A 634 33.70 -37.11 -24.86
CA ASN A 634 34.82 -36.76 -25.74
C ASN A 634 34.37 -36.57 -27.18
N ALA A 635 33.49 -37.45 -27.69
CA ALA A 635 32.93 -37.34 -29.05
C ALA A 635 32.15 -36.04 -29.32
N PHE A 636 31.69 -35.32 -28.27
CA PHE A 636 31.05 -34.01 -28.37
C PHE A 636 31.97 -32.83 -27.98
N GLY A 637 33.24 -33.09 -27.65
CA GLY A 637 34.24 -32.09 -27.27
C GLY A 637 34.03 -31.55 -25.85
N MET A 638 33.93 -32.45 -24.87
CA MET A 638 33.86 -32.09 -23.45
C MET A 638 35.19 -31.53 -22.92
N THR A 639 36.34 -32.06 -23.32
CA THR A 639 37.67 -31.61 -22.85
C THR A 639 37.93 -30.13 -23.14
N ASP A 640 37.56 -29.66 -24.32
CA ASP A 640 37.60 -28.24 -24.68
C ASP A 640 36.69 -27.42 -23.75
N ALA A 641 35.47 -27.90 -23.50
CA ALA A 641 34.51 -27.22 -22.64
C ALA A 641 35.00 -27.14 -21.19
N LEU A 642 35.58 -28.21 -20.63
CA LEU A 642 36.17 -28.21 -19.29
C LEU A 642 37.32 -27.19 -19.17
N SER A 643 38.23 -27.17 -20.16
CA SER A 643 39.34 -26.22 -20.21
C SER A 643 38.86 -24.76 -20.30
N MET A 644 37.77 -24.50 -21.04
CA MET A 644 37.15 -23.17 -21.08
C MET A 644 36.52 -22.75 -19.75
N VAL A 645 35.92 -23.68 -18.98
CA VAL A 645 35.37 -23.39 -17.65
C VAL A 645 36.48 -23.06 -16.65
N GLU A 646 37.56 -23.83 -16.67
CA GLU A 646 38.76 -23.60 -15.85
C GLU A 646 39.38 -22.21 -16.07
N GLN A 647 39.41 -21.75 -17.33
CA GLN A 647 39.93 -20.43 -17.70
C GLN A 647 38.98 -19.26 -17.39
N THR A 648 37.74 -19.53 -16.98
CA THR A 648 36.70 -18.51 -16.76
C THR A 648 36.02 -18.60 -15.38
N PRO A 649 36.76 -18.70 -14.26
CA PRO A 649 36.17 -18.90 -12.94
C PRO A 649 35.42 -17.65 -12.46
N SER A 650 34.31 -17.84 -11.74
CA SER A 650 33.63 -16.76 -11.02
C SER A 650 33.27 -17.15 -9.59
N LYS A 651 33.45 -16.20 -8.66
CA LYS A 651 32.96 -16.33 -7.28
C LYS A 651 31.44 -16.54 -7.22
N ALA A 652 30.70 -16.12 -8.24
CA ALA A 652 29.25 -16.27 -8.24
C ALA A 652 28.79 -17.75 -8.16
N GLU A 653 29.61 -18.66 -8.68
CA GLU A 653 29.32 -20.11 -8.81
C GLU A 653 29.61 -20.90 -7.53
N ASN A 654 30.14 -20.20 -6.52
CA ASN A 654 30.24 -20.70 -5.16
C ASN A 654 28.92 -20.53 -4.39
N TYR A 655 27.96 -19.71 -4.86
CA TYR A 655 26.70 -19.47 -4.16
C TYR A 655 25.51 -20.20 -4.79
N ARG A 656 24.57 -20.69 -3.96
CA ARG A 656 23.33 -21.35 -4.44
C ARG A 656 22.20 -20.37 -4.76
N LEU A 657 22.25 -19.16 -4.19
CA LEU A 657 21.17 -18.18 -4.25
C LEU A 657 21.75 -16.77 -4.29
N PHE A 658 21.09 -15.87 -5.01
CA PHE A 658 21.38 -14.43 -5.01
C PHE A 658 20.16 -13.62 -4.58
N LEU A 659 20.38 -12.53 -3.83
CA LEU A 659 19.34 -11.56 -3.46
C LEU A 659 19.84 -10.13 -3.76
N GLY A 660 19.71 -9.76 -5.04
CA GLY A 660 20.50 -8.66 -5.63
C GLY A 660 21.87 -9.20 -6.03
N ASP A 661 22.91 -8.40 -5.84
CA ASP A 661 24.29 -8.80 -6.16
C ASP A 661 24.96 -9.65 -5.06
N GLU A 662 24.29 -9.82 -3.91
CA GLU A 662 24.77 -10.61 -2.77
C GLU A 662 24.51 -12.11 -2.96
N GLY A 663 25.57 -12.91 -2.83
CA GLY A 663 25.52 -14.38 -2.87
C GLY A 663 25.27 -15.01 -1.50
N PHE A 664 24.45 -16.05 -1.46
CA PHE A 664 24.05 -16.77 -0.25
C PHE A 664 24.18 -18.30 -0.41
N MET A 665 24.29 -18.97 0.74
CA MET A 665 24.42 -20.42 0.87
C MET A 665 25.58 -20.97 0.02
N GLU A 666 26.81 -20.73 0.47
CA GLU A 666 28.00 -21.17 -0.25
C GLU A 666 28.07 -22.71 -0.37
N TYR A 667 28.55 -23.19 -1.51
CA TYR A 667 28.86 -24.60 -1.74
C TYR A 667 30.13 -24.96 -0.98
N SER A 668 30.12 -26.12 -0.30
CA SER A 668 31.29 -26.65 0.42
C SER A 668 32.44 -27.08 -0.48
N MET A 669 32.19 -27.24 -1.78
CA MET A 669 33.17 -27.60 -2.80
C MET A 669 33.19 -26.51 -3.88
N PRO A 670 34.33 -25.87 -4.16
CA PRO A 670 34.43 -24.85 -5.22
C PRO A 670 34.27 -25.49 -6.60
N LEU A 671 34.02 -24.67 -7.63
CA LEU A 671 33.82 -25.17 -9.00
C LEU A 671 35.11 -25.79 -9.59
N SER A 672 36.29 -25.26 -9.20
CA SER A 672 37.61 -25.76 -9.62
C SER A 672 37.76 -27.27 -9.42
N ASP A 673 37.32 -27.76 -8.26
CA ASP A 673 37.54 -29.14 -7.84
C ASP A 673 36.63 -30.09 -8.63
N LEU A 674 35.43 -29.62 -9.02
CA LEU A 674 34.56 -30.33 -9.95
C LEU A 674 35.15 -30.36 -11.37
N VAL A 675 35.78 -29.28 -11.84
CA VAL A 675 36.45 -29.27 -13.15
C VAL A 675 37.65 -30.22 -13.16
N ALA A 676 38.49 -30.19 -12.12
CA ALA A 676 39.62 -31.10 -11.96
C ALA A 676 39.16 -32.57 -11.91
N ARG A 677 38.13 -32.88 -11.11
CA ARG A 677 37.55 -34.24 -11.04
C ARG A 677 36.94 -34.69 -12.37
N ALA A 678 36.30 -33.79 -13.11
CA ALA A 678 35.79 -34.10 -14.44
C ALA A 678 36.91 -34.38 -15.44
N LYS A 679 38.00 -33.61 -15.43
CA LYS A 679 39.19 -33.85 -16.27
C LYS A 679 39.90 -35.17 -15.97
N GLU A 680 40.10 -35.49 -14.69
CA GLU A 680 40.66 -36.77 -14.21
C GLU A 680 39.88 -37.96 -14.78
N LEU A 681 38.55 -37.95 -14.66
CA LEU A 681 37.65 -38.99 -15.17
C LEU A 681 37.59 -39.05 -16.71
N MET A 682 37.94 -37.97 -17.40
CA MET A 682 38.05 -37.89 -18.86
C MET A 682 39.43 -38.32 -19.37
N GLY A 683 40.40 -38.60 -18.50
CA GLY A 683 41.78 -38.95 -18.87
C GLY A 683 42.55 -37.78 -19.49
N CYS A 684 42.26 -36.55 -19.06
CA CYS A 684 42.84 -35.32 -19.61
C CYS A 684 43.63 -34.58 -18.52
N ASP A 685 44.96 -34.76 -18.49
CA ASP A 685 45.89 -34.00 -17.65
C ASP A 685 46.17 -32.59 -18.22
#